data_AF-A0A1H1T494-F1
#
_entry.id   AF-A0A1H1T494-F1
#
_cell.length_a   1.000
_cell.length_b   1.000
_cell.length_c   1.000
_cell.angle_alpha   90.00
_cell.angle_beta   90.00
_cell.angle_gamma   90.00
#
_symmetry.space_group_name_H-M   'P 1'
#
loop_
_entity.id
_entity.type
_entity.pdbx_description
1 polymer ?
#
loop_
_entity_poly.entity_id
_entity_poly.type
_entity_poly.pdbx_seq_one_letter_code
_entity_poly.pdbx_strand_id
1 'polypeptide(L)'
;MRSRLLALSGTAALIAALLAAAPASSQEPAGADADAGAVVWLPTGSFASSSLVRVGRDAAPGTALDGDRVLRLETPAGGRGSAQLAVHAPAGLDDLTVSVGAPRSRHGGTLPAGAVQVRYPEFIPFDSGGVIADPLREVPAVDVDSGTNQPVWFSVDVPADAAPGVYTAAVEIGAATGGIGTWTLQVVVADVALDAMADRPFILDLWAHPDAVADQTGTELWSEEHWAAMRPYLSDLAEHGQRVVNVAVTEDPWMVTHDGEWRPQTWSRFASTVEWRWDGERFDFDFAVFDRYVEESRAAGIGERIHAFAMLQFDHRERFVYTDTRTGERVVEEVDLGDPRYREGWGQFLGAFSEHLTEKGWFDDASLGFDERPANEMAMVFDVLEDEAPQWLGKIAVAANSLDVQDYADYVSYNYSFLDSVPDEDIARRKAEGKPTLFYTYMNPLRPNTVTASPPVSARVLGWVVAQRDLDGFLRWTYNSWPQDVYDDPSFRYGQGDEYIVYPGADGPVSSIRWEAFADGLDDAELLRLYAEKHGRDDAVFTEVLDAIDPRAESTPAAWSAMLLGRRAVLDGLRPDGGLEVTVSRTDAEVTPGDVVDVTVTAVATGDRPVPAPRLDLPAQPGWSARVVSGPRPGALLPGEQATWELEVSVHDDAGAYLYLGGAVTDPAGRFLAGFATDVTVRPPVELTAPPAAAPASSPDATSPVTIAVPVANASSREQTVELAVAGLGFWQVVTAPAPVTLPPGGTADLSVQLSPGGRAGWTTVDVEVRHGGAAVGGGRVDIVSGGRHVSDWDWVSEANGWGPAERDASNGEDQPGDGARMTIGGRQYGKGIGAHAASRIVLDLAGRCSRFQTDIGVDDEVAGGSVRFRVDGDGRELYASPVMTGSAAARWVDVDVTGVRTLALVVDDAGNGNGQDHADWAGAWLRCAPD
;
A
#
# COMPACT_ATOMS: atom_id res chain seq x y z
N MET A 1 45.29 -52.88 -6.24
CA MET A 1 46.07 -53.98 -5.64
C MET A 1 46.50 -53.57 -4.23
N ARG A 2 46.56 -54.56 -3.34
CA ARG A 2 46.64 -54.46 -1.88
C ARG A 2 47.91 -53.73 -1.33
N SER A 3 47.73 -53.22 -0.11
CA SER A 3 48.69 -53.18 1.02
C SER A 3 49.69 -52.03 1.18
N ARG A 4 49.32 -51.11 2.08
CA ARG A 4 50.00 -50.70 3.34
C ARG A 4 51.52 -50.89 3.48
N LEU A 5 52.22 -49.84 3.91
CA LEU A 5 52.98 -49.71 5.19
C LEU A 5 53.65 -48.30 5.21
N LEU A 6 53.22 -47.38 6.11
CA LEU A 6 53.92 -46.89 7.33
C LEU A 6 55.27 -46.19 7.06
N ALA A 7 55.64 -45.02 7.59
CA ALA A 7 55.06 -44.11 8.59
C ALA A 7 55.95 -42.84 8.76
N LEU A 8 55.37 -41.81 9.40
CA LEU A 8 55.99 -40.67 10.13
C LEU A 8 56.68 -39.60 9.26
N SER A 9 56.50 -38.28 9.41
CA SER A 9 56.00 -37.44 10.51
C SER A 9 55.82 -35.99 10.00
N GLY A 10 54.88 -35.20 10.54
CA GLY A 10 54.95 -33.72 10.50
C GLY A 10 53.65 -32.93 10.27
N THR A 11 52.99 -32.56 11.38
CA THR A 11 52.24 -31.29 11.62
C THR A 11 51.22 -30.75 10.61
N ALA A 12 49.92 -30.87 10.92
CA ALA A 12 48.93 -29.76 11.05
C ALA A 12 47.50 -30.32 11.30
N ALA A 13 46.71 -29.59 12.10
CA ALA A 13 45.27 -29.71 12.36
C ALA A 13 44.75 -30.87 13.24
N LEU A 14 44.29 -30.52 14.44
CA LEU A 14 43.25 -31.20 15.24
C LEU A 14 42.58 -30.05 16.03
N ILE A 15 41.26 -29.94 16.18
CA ILE A 15 40.34 -30.98 16.64
C ILE A 15 38.97 -30.76 15.99
N ALA A 16 38.50 -31.78 15.27
CA ALA A 16 37.08 -32.06 15.05
C ALA A 16 36.73 -33.35 15.80
N ALA A 17 35.51 -33.34 16.35
CA ALA A 17 34.69 -34.46 16.80
C ALA A 17 35.05 -35.15 18.14
N LEU A 18 34.22 -34.85 19.16
CA LEU A 18 33.52 -35.77 20.07
C LEU A 18 32.78 -34.86 21.07
N LEU A 19 31.45 -34.74 21.05
CA LEU A 19 30.50 -35.80 21.32
C LEU A 19 29.13 -35.50 20.73
N ALA A 20 28.56 -36.54 20.13
CA ALA A 20 27.14 -36.67 19.85
C ALA A 20 26.33 -36.55 21.15
N ALA A 21 25.56 -35.47 21.27
CA ALA A 21 24.32 -35.47 22.02
C ALA A 21 23.19 -35.51 20.99
N ALA A 22 22.27 -36.45 21.15
CA ALA A 22 21.09 -36.59 20.32
C ALA A 22 20.36 -35.24 20.19
N PRO A 23 19.76 -34.92 19.04
CA PRO A 23 18.79 -33.84 19.00
C PRO A 23 17.72 -34.19 20.02
N ALA A 24 17.49 -33.29 20.98
CA ALA A 24 16.27 -33.32 21.76
C ALA A 24 15.12 -33.40 20.75
N SER A 25 14.28 -34.42 20.91
CA SER A 25 13.03 -34.52 20.17
C SER A 25 12.38 -33.15 20.18
N SER A 26 12.26 -32.54 19.00
CA SER A 26 11.26 -31.53 18.76
C SER A 26 9.95 -32.09 19.29
N GLN A 27 9.44 -31.55 20.39
CA GLN A 27 8.03 -31.71 20.66
C GLN A 27 7.34 -31.08 19.46
N GLU A 28 6.78 -31.94 18.62
CA GLU A 28 5.78 -31.56 17.63
C GLU A 28 4.78 -30.62 18.32
N PRO A 29 4.39 -29.50 17.69
CA PRO A 29 3.25 -28.75 18.18
C PRO A 29 2.08 -29.74 18.30
N ALA A 30 1.44 -29.72 19.46
CA ALA A 30 0.33 -30.61 19.77
C ALA A 30 -0.74 -30.49 18.68
N GLY A 31 -0.88 -31.55 17.88
CA GLY A 31 -1.99 -31.81 16.97
C GLY A 31 -2.35 -30.66 16.03
N ALA A 32 -1.61 -30.48 14.94
CA ALA A 32 -2.25 -29.99 13.72
C ALA A 32 -3.22 -31.10 13.28
N ASP A 33 -4.52 -30.81 13.27
CA ASP A 33 -5.52 -31.69 12.68
C ASP A 33 -5.14 -31.91 11.21
N ALA A 34 -4.53 -33.06 10.91
CA ALA A 34 -4.24 -33.50 9.55
C ALA A 34 -5.51 -33.76 8.71
N ASP A 35 -6.69 -33.56 9.30
CA ASP A 35 -8.02 -33.65 8.70
C ASP A 35 -8.65 -32.27 8.38
N ALA A 36 -7.99 -31.14 8.66
CA ALA A 36 -8.52 -29.82 8.33
C ALA A 36 -8.31 -29.50 6.84
N GLY A 37 -9.40 -29.49 6.06
CA GLY A 37 -9.38 -29.07 4.65
C GLY A 37 -8.97 -27.61 4.46
N ALA A 38 -8.61 -27.24 3.24
CA ALA A 38 -8.29 -25.86 2.87
C ALA A 38 -9.42 -24.89 3.25
N VAL A 39 -9.07 -23.69 3.70
CA VAL A 39 -10.02 -22.65 4.08
C VAL A 39 -10.02 -21.55 3.03
N VAL A 40 -11.17 -21.33 2.38
CA VAL A 40 -11.36 -20.20 1.47
C VAL A 40 -12.00 -19.05 2.25
N TRP A 41 -11.48 -17.83 2.16
CA TRP A 41 -11.93 -16.68 2.94
C TRP A 41 -11.83 -15.35 2.16
N LEU A 42 -12.45 -14.29 2.70
CA LEU A 42 -12.46 -12.95 2.11
C LEU A 42 -11.66 -11.96 2.97
N PRO A 43 -10.66 -11.25 2.41
CA PRO A 43 -9.74 -10.44 3.21
C PRO A 43 -10.34 -9.16 3.81
N THR A 44 -11.43 -8.64 3.26
CA THR A 44 -12.17 -7.51 3.85
C THR A 44 -13.52 -7.90 4.43
N GLY A 45 -13.92 -9.18 4.31
CA GLY A 45 -15.27 -9.64 4.64
C GLY A 45 -16.28 -9.58 3.49
N SER A 46 -15.99 -8.82 2.43
CA SER A 46 -16.85 -8.72 1.24
C SER A 46 -16.07 -8.85 -0.05
N PHE A 47 -16.65 -9.53 -1.04
CA PHE A 47 -16.00 -9.71 -2.35
C PHE A 47 -15.84 -8.38 -3.12
N ALA A 48 -16.80 -7.45 -2.98
CA ALA A 48 -16.75 -6.14 -3.63
C ALA A 48 -15.59 -5.25 -3.15
N SER A 49 -15.13 -5.43 -1.92
CA SER A 49 -14.04 -4.67 -1.30
C SER A 49 -12.74 -5.46 -1.19
N SER A 50 -12.71 -6.74 -1.58
CA SER A 50 -11.59 -7.60 -1.23
C SER A 50 -10.29 -7.23 -1.96
N SER A 51 -10.35 -6.61 -3.14
CA SER A 51 -9.19 -6.09 -3.87
C SER A 51 -8.50 -4.88 -3.22
N LEU A 52 -9.10 -4.25 -2.21
CA LEU A 52 -8.60 -3.02 -1.58
C LEU A 52 -7.44 -3.26 -0.58
N VAL A 53 -7.12 -4.53 -0.31
CA VAL A 53 -6.09 -4.98 0.64
C VAL A 53 -5.20 -6.05 0.01
N ARG A 54 -4.05 -6.36 0.63
CA ARG A 54 -3.25 -7.55 0.27
C ARG A 54 -3.51 -8.69 1.24
N VAL A 55 -3.47 -9.91 0.75
CA VAL A 55 -3.47 -11.11 1.60
C VAL A 55 -2.02 -11.40 1.99
N GLY A 56 -1.72 -11.40 3.30
CA GLY A 56 -0.40 -11.80 3.79
C GLY A 56 -0.22 -13.32 3.75
N ARG A 57 0.94 -13.80 3.30
CA ARG A 57 1.23 -15.25 3.19
C ARG A 57 1.07 -15.96 4.52
N ASP A 58 1.66 -15.39 5.57
CA ASP A 58 1.77 -15.99 6.89
C ASP A 58 0.73 -15.41 7.89
N ALA A 59 -0.22 -14.62 7.38
CA ALA A 59 -1.30 -14.06 8.18
C ALA A 59 -2.28 -15.17 8.60
N ALA A 60 -2.91 -15.02 9.77
CA ALA A 60 -4.00 -15.91 10.16
C ALA A 60 -5.13 -15.84 9.11
N PRO A 61 -5.69 -16.99 8.70
CA PRO A 61 -6.82 -16.98 7.78
C PRO A 61 -8.01 -16.27 8.42
N GLY A 62 -8.78 -15.54 7.62
CA GLY A 62 -10.10 -15.06 8.01
C GLY A 62 -11.12 -16.19 8.06
N THR A 63 -12.38 -15.84 8.29
CA THR A 63 -13.43 -16.86 8.43
C THR A 63 -13.72 -17.56 7.10
N ALA A 64 -13.91 -18.88 7.19
CA ALA A 64 -14.22 -19.74 6.04
C ALA A 64 -15.53 -19.32 5.36
N LEU A 65 -15.52 -19.29 4.03
CA LEU A 65 -16.71 -19.03 3.22
C LEU A 65 -17.60 -20.25 3.14
N ASP A 66 -18.88 -20.07 3.50
CA ASP A 66 -19.92 -21.06 3.24
C ASP A 66 -20.12 -21.25 1.71
N GLY A 67 -20.36 -22.50 1.29
CA GLY A 67 -20.47 -22.86 -0.14
C GLY A 67 -21.76 -22.39 -0.85
N ASP A 68 -22.72 -21.77 -0.14
CA ASP A 68 -23.95 -21.24 -0.73
C ASP A 68 -23.94 -19.72 -0.94
N ARG A 69 -22.82 -19.06 -0.61
CA ARG A 69 -22.67 -17.60 -0.69
C ARG A 69 -22.41 -17.12 -2.11
N VAL A 70 -22.95 -15.94 -2.42
CA VAL A 70 -22.73 -15.25 -3.69
C VAL A 70 -21.56 -14.28 -3.57
N LEU A 71 -20.59 -14.40 -4.47
CA LEU A 71 -19.49 -13.44 -4.67
C LEU A 71 -20.00 -12.35 -5.61
N ARG A 72 -20.37 -11.19 -5.07
CA ARG A 72 -21.01 -10.11 -5.84
C ARG A 72 -20.03 -8.98 -6.16
N LEU A 73 -20.01 -8.54 -7.42
CA LEU A 73 -19.26 -7.38 -7.90
C LEU A 73 -20.14 -6.55 -8.85
N GLU A 74 -20.00 -5.23 -8.84
CA GLU A 74 -20.72 -4.31 -9.74
C GLU A 74 -19.74 -3.50 -10.60
N THR A 75 -20.00 -3.46 -11.91
CA THR A 75 -19.21 -2.65 -12.85
C THR A 75 -20.09 -2.24 -14.05
N PRO A 76 -19.94 -1.02 -14.60
CA PRO A 76 -20.68 -0.58 -15.80
C PRO A 76 -20.23 -1.30 -17.08
N ALA A 77 -21.00 -1.14 -18.16
CA ALA A 77 -20.58 -1.62 -19.47
C ALA A 77 -19.35 -0.85 -19.96
N GLY A 78 -18.38 -1.54 -20.55
CA GLY A 78 -17.10 -0.95 -20.97
C GLY A 78 -16.14 -0.67 -19.81
N GLY A 79 -16.50 -1.07 -18.59
CA GLY A 79 -15.68 -0.98 -17.41
C GLY A 79 -15.12 -2.32 -16.96
N ARG A 80 -14.28 -2.23 -15.94
CA ARG A 80 -13.60 -3.33 -15.26
C ARG A 80 -13.89 -3.31 -13.76
N GLY A 81 -13.54 -4.38 -13.08
CA GLY A 81 -13.57 -4.43 -11.62
C GLY A 81 -12.75 -5.58 -11.08
N SER A 82 -12.01 -5.31 -10.01
CA SER A 82 -11.11 -6.30 -9.39
C SER A 82 -11.64 -6.77 -8.04
N ALA A 83 -11.45 -8.05 -7.75
CA ALA A 83 -11.76 -8.67 -6.46
C ALA A 83 -10.78 -9.81 -6.17
N GLN A 84 -10.73 -10.29 -4.93
CA GLN A 84 -9.93 -11.47 -4.60
C GLN A 84 -10.58 -12.38 -3.55
N LEU A 85 -10.13 -13.63 -3.54
CA LEU A 85 -10.30 -14.60 -2.46
C LEU A 85 -8.93 -14.94 -1.88
N ALA A 86 -8.91 -15.56 -0.71
CA ALA A 86 -7.71 -16.17 -0.15
C ALA A 86 -7.97 -17.65 0.16
N VAL A 87 -7.02 -18.51 -0.17
CA VAL A 87 -7.04 -19.94 0.14
C VAL A 87 -5.93 -20.22 1.14
N HIS A 88 -6.29 -20.60 2.35
CA HIS A 88 -5.35 -21.06 3.37
C HIS A 88 -5.21 -22.58 3.29
N ALA A 89 -3.97 -23.05 3.34
CA ALA A 89 -3.62 -24.46 3.23
C ALA A 89 -3.08 -25.01 4.58
N PRO A 90 -3.91 -25.51 5.50
CA PRO A 90 -3.41 -26.08 6.77
C PRO A 90 -2.38 -27.19 6.52
N ALA A 91 -2.72 -28.13 5.65
CA ALA A 91 -1.79 -29.00 4.95
C ALA A 91 -1.57 -28.43 3.54
N GLY A 92 -0.32 -28.45 3.04
CA GLY A 92 0.00 -27.90 1.71
C GLY A 92 -0.90 -28.47 0.61
N LEU A 93 -1.10 -27.67 -0.45
CA LEU A 93 -1.95 -28.00 -1.59
C LEU A 93 -1.10 -28.10 -2.85
N ASP A 94 -1.18 -29.23 -3.54
CA ASP A 94 -0.63 -29.38 -4.88
C ASP A 94 -1.71 -29.01 -5.92
N ASP A 95 -1.32 -28.30 -6.99
CA ASP A 95 -2.19 -27.89 -8.11
C ASP A 95 -3.48 -27.15 -7.68
N LEU A 96 -3.39 -26.10 -6.84
CA LEU A 96 -4.54 -25.23 -6.56
C LEU A 96 -5.03 -24.60 -7.87
N THR A 97 -6.27 -24.92 -8.25
CA THR A 97 -6.93 -24.50 -9.49
C THR A 97 -8.21 -23.74 -9.17
N VAL A 98 -8.47 -22.68 -9.94
CA VAL A 98 -9.71 -21.92 -9.89
C VAL A 98 -10.25 -21.77 -11.30
N SER A 99 -11.51 -22.16 -11.49
CA SER A 99 -12.19 -22.01 -12.78
C SER A 99 -13.49 -21.24 -12.62
N VAL A 100 -13.79 -20.39 -13.62
CA VAL A 100 -15.00 -19.59 -13.66
C VAL A 100 -15.76 -19.87 -14.95
N GLY A 101 -17.03 -20.23 -14.83
CA GLY A 101 -17.90 -20.38 -16.00
C GLY A 101 -18.17 -19.04 -16.69
N ALA A 102 -18.59 -19.06 -17.96
CA ALA A 102 -19.03 -17.82 -18.64
C ALA A 102 -20.24 -17.21 -17.92
N PRO A 103 -20.20 -15.94 -17.47
CA PRO A 103 -21.32 -15.30 -16.78
C PRO A 103 -22.55 -15.17 -17.69
N ARG A 104 -23.72 -15.63 -17.21
CA ARG A 104 -24.97 -15.61 -17.99
C ARG A 104 -26.07 -14.84 -17.27
N SER A 105 -26.82 -14.08 -18.05
CA SER A 105 -28.05 -13.43 -17.59
C SER A 105 -29.26 -14.32 -17.84
N ARG A 106 -30.22 -14.30 -16.92
CA ARG A 106 -31.53 -14.98 -17.07
C ARG A 106 -32.34 -14.50 -18.29
N HIS A 107 -31.97 -13.37 -18.88
CA HIS A 107 -32.65 -12.76 -20.04
C HIS A 107 -31.98 -13.03 -21.39
N GLY A 108 -31.01 -13.94 -21.44
CA GLY A 108 -30.37 -14.37 -22.68
C GLY A 108 -29.09 -13.61 -23.07
N GLY A 109 -28.59 -12.73 -22.20
CA GLY A 109 -27.24 -12.16 -22.32
C GLY A 109 -26.16 -13.11 -21.79
N THR A 110 -24.96 -13.07 -22.35
CA THR A 110 -23.79 -13.82 -21.86
C THR A 110 -22.57 -12.92 -21.98
N LEU A 111 -21.77 -12.81 -20.92
CA LEU A 111 -20.44 -12.19 -21.00
C LEU A 111 -19.46 -13.20 -21.63
N PRO A 112 -18.47 -12.76 -22.42
CA PRO A 112 -17.52 -13.66 -23.06
C PRO A 112 -16.74 -14.48 -22.01
N ALA A 113 -16.22 -15.65 -22.41
CA ALA A 113 -15.50 -16.53 -21.48
C ALA A 113 -14.24 -15.87 -20.86
N GLY A 114 -13.64 -14.90 -21.55
CA GLY A 114 -12.52 -14.09 -21.04
C GLY A 114 -12.93 -12.86 -20.24
N ALA A 115 -14.24 -12.62 -20.01
CA ALA A 115 -14.71 -11.49 -19.20
C ALA A 115 -14.32 -11.61 -17.72
N VAL A 116 -13.93 -12.80 -17.26
CA VAL A 116 -13.43 -13.01 -15.91
C VAL A 116 -12.08 -13.71 -16.00
N GLN A 117 -11.03 -12.99 -15.64
CA GLN A 117 -9.68 -13.50 -15.58
C GLN A 117 -9.36 -13.88 -14.15
N VAL A 118 -8.74 -15.04 -13.96
CA VAL A 118 -8.26 -15.50 -12.65
C VAL A 118 -6.75 -15.63 -12.69
N ARG A 119 -6.07 -14.97 -11.77
CA ARG A 119 -4.61 -14.95 -11.62
C ARG A 119 -4.21 -15.22 -10.18
N TYR A 120 -2.99 -15.69 -9.99
CA TYR A 120 -2.46 -15.99 -8.68
C TYR A 120 -1.39 -14.95 -8.32
N PRO A 121 -1.64 -14.06 -7.34
CA PRO A 121 -0.59 -13.18 -6.86
C PRO A 121 0.57 -14.00 -6.29
N GLU A 122 1.76 -13.76 -6.82
CA GLU A 122 3.01 -14.38 -6.38
C GLU A 122 3.58 -13.62 -5.17
N PHE A 123 4.11 -14.35 -4.21
CA PHE A 123 4.82 -13.76 -3.07
C PHE A 123 6.29 -13.57 -3.43
N ILE A 124 6.73 -12.32 -3.47
CA ILE A 124 8.14 -11.95 -3.66
C ILE A 124 8.72 -11.41 -2.34
N PRO A 125 10.05 -11.36 -2.15
CA PRO A 125 10.66 -10.72 -1.00
C PRO A 125 10.13 -9.29 -0.77
N PHE A 126 10.03 -8.88 0.48
CA PHE A 126 9.64 -7.51 0.84
C PHE A 126 10.81 -6.80 1.53
N ASP A 127 11.13 -5.58 1.12
CA ASP A 127 12.27 -4.81 1.64
C ASP A 127 12.22 -4.59 3.15
N SER A 128 11.01 -4.43 3.70
CA SER A 128 10.81 -4.30 5.15
C SER A 128 10.81 -5.65 5.89
N GLY A 129 11.12 -6.74 5.20
CA GLY A 129 11.20 -8.10 5.72
C GLY A 129 10.00 -8.98 5.34
N GLY A 130 10.25 -10.28 5.16
CA GLY A 130 9.23 -11.26 4.80
C GLY A 130 8.95 -11.28 3.29
N VAL A 131 7.69 -11.51 2.93
CA VAL A 131 7.23 -11.54 1.54
C VAL A 131 5.94 -10.76 1.36
N ILE A 132 5.69 -10.31 0.14
CA ILE A 132 4.49 -9.57 -0.24
C ILE A 132 3.92 -10.11 -1.55
N ALA A 133 2.60 -10.29 -1.60
CA ALA A 133 1.89 -10.68 -2.81
C ALA A 133 1.74 -9.45 -3.71
N ASP A 134 2.29 -9.46 -4.94
CA ASP A 134 2.10 -8.35 -5.89
C ASP A 134 2.04 -8.76 -7.38
N PRO A 135 3.00 -9.50 -7.97
CA PRO A 135 2.91 -9.94 -9.37
C PRO A 135 1.72 -10.88 -9.59
N LEU A 136 0.92 -10.67 -10.63
CA LEU A 136 -0.25 -11.46 -10.96
C LEU A 136 0.08 -12.53 -11.99
N ARG A 137 0.38 -13.75 -11.54
CA ARG A 137 0.80 -14.83 -12.43
C ARG A 137 -0.37 -15.42 -13.20
N GLU A 138 -0.19 -15.50 -14.51
CA GLU A 138 -1.09 -16.17 -15.46
C GLU A 138 -0.68 -17.63 -15.62
N VAL A 139 -0.93 -18.41 -14.57
CA VAL A 139 -0.66 -19.85 -14.54
C VAL A 139 -1.95 -20.62 -14.28
N PRO A 140 -2.10 -21.85 -14.83
CA PRO A 140 -3.33 -22.62 -14.68
C PRO A 140 -3.53 -23.18 -13.25
N ALA A 141 -2.45 -23.33 -12.49
CA ALA A 141 -2.46 -23.83 -11.12
C ALA A 141 -1.20 -23.35 -10.36
N VAL A 142 -1.26 -23.38 -9.03
CA VAL A 142 -0.12 -23.11 -8.14
C VAL A 142 -0.06 -24.10 -6.99
N ASP A 143 1.15 -24.42 -6.52
CA ASP A 143 1.32 -25.17 -5.27
C ASP A 143 1.32 -24.19 -4.09
N VAL A 144 0.74 -24.59 -2.96
CA VAL A 144 0.61 -23.77 -1.75
C VAL A 144 1.26 -24.50 -0.57
N ASP A 145 2.23 -23.86 0.06
CA ASP A 145 2.94 -24.42 1.21
C ASP A 145 2.03 -24.60 2.43
N SER A 146 2.32 -25.61 3.25
CA SER A 146 1.60 -25.89 4.49
C SER A 146 1.66 -24.70 5.46
N GLY A 147 0.50 -24.32 6.00
CA GLY A 147 0.34 -23.20 6.93
C GLY A 147 0.30 -21.82 6.28
N THR A 148 0.24 -21.72 4.94
CA THR A 148 0.28 -20.44 4.23
C THR A 148 -1.03 -20.10 3.50
N ASN A 149 -1.21 -18.82 3.18
CA ASN A 149 -2.27 -18.31 2.32
C ASN A 149 -1.79 -18.16 0.88
N GLN A 150 -2.67 -18.46 -0.07
CA GLN A 150 -2.55 -18.08 -1.48
C GLN A 150 -3.75 -17.21 -1.88
N PRO A 151 -3.55 -15.92 -2.20
CA PRO A 151 -4.59 -15.11 -2.81
C PRO A 151 -4.96 -15.64 -4.21
N VAL A 152 -6.20 -15.38 -4.63
CA VAL A 152 -6.73 -15.64 -5.97
C VAL A 152 -7.38 -14.35 -6.45
N TRP A 153 -6.80 -13.73 -7.46
CA TRP A 153 -7.22 -12.44 -8.00
C TRP A 153 -8.19 -12.63 -9.16
N PHE A 154 -9.28 -11.88 -9.16
CA PHE A 154 -10.31 -11.84 -10.20
C PHE A 154 -10.30 -10.45 -10.84
N SER A 155 -10.13 -10.40 -12.16
CA SER A 155 -10.38 -9.18 -12.96
C SER A 155 -11.59 -9.44 -13.84
N VAL A 156 -12.61 -8.57 -13.73
CA VAL A 156 -13.86 -8.68 -14.48
C VAL A 156 -13.94 -7.56 -15.51
N ASP A 157 -13.76 -7.88 -16.79
CA ASP A 157 -13.86 -6.95 -17.91
C ASP A 157 -15.23 -7.06 -18.57
N VAL A 158 -16.05 -6.02 -18.47
CA VAL A 158 -17.39 -6.00 -19.06
C VAL A 158 -17.37 -5.33 -20.43
N PRO A 159 -17.75 -6.04 -21.51
CA PRO A 159 -17.80 -5.44 -22.86
C PRO A 159 -18.67 -4.17 -22.92
N ALA A 160 -18.27 -3.22 -23.76
CA ALA A 160 -19.01 -1.96 -23.94
C ALA A 160 -20.45 -2.14 -24.45
N ASP A 161 -20.73 -3.24 -25.15
CA ASP A 161 -22.06 -3.59 -25.65
C ASP A 161 -22.86 -4.52 -24.72
N ALA A 162 -22.33 -4.81 -23.52
CA ALA A 162 -23.02 -5.63 -22.54
C ALA A 162 -24.32 -4.95 -22.08
N ALA A 163 -25.43 -5.70 -22.14
CA ALA A 163 -26.69 -5.20 -21.63
C ALA A 163 -26.65 -5.06 -20.09
N PRO A 164 -27.25 -4.01 -19.51
CA PRO A 164 -27.42 -3.89 -18.07
C PRO A 164 -28.15 -5.11 -17.50
N GLY A 165 -27.69 -5.62 -16.37
CA GLY A 165 -28.27 -6.82 -15.79
C GLY A 165 -27.39 -7.57 -14.81
N VAL A 166 -27.99 -8.60 -14.24
CA VAL A 166 -27.31 -9.53 -13.33
C VAL A 166 -26.86 -10.76 -14.13
N TYR A 167 -25.56 -11.03 -14.10
CA TYR A 167 -24.92 -12.17 -14.74
C TYR A 167 -24.33 -13.09 -13.69
N THR A 168 -24.52 -14.39 -13.81
CA THR A 168 -24.03 -15.37 -12.84
C THR A 168 -23.15 -16.44 -13.49
N ALA A 169 -22.11 -16.86 -12.77
CA ALA A 169 -21.21 -17.95 -13.12
C ALA A 169 -20.90 -18.82 -11.89
N ALA A 170 -20.58 -20.09 -12.10
CA ALA A 170 -20.00 -20.92 -11.05
C ALA A 170 -18.49 -20.61 -10.93
N VAL A 171 -18.00 -20.50 -9.70
CA VAL A 171 -16.58 -20.46 -9.34
C VAL A 171 -16.25 -21.77 -8.66
N GLU A 172 -15.40 -22.58 -9.28
CA GLU A 172 -14.98 -23.87 -8.76
C GLU A 172 -13.51 -23.79 -8.34
N ILE A 173 -13.23 -24.09 -7.07
CA ILE A 173 -11.88 -24.13 -6.50
C ILE A 173 -11.55 -25.59 -6.17
N GLY A 174 -10.39 -26.06 -6.61
CA GLY A 174 -9.93 -27.42 -6.37
C GLY A 174 -8.42 -27.50 -6.22
N ALA A 175 -7.94 -28.67 -5.83
CA ALA A 175 -6.53 -29.05 -5.79
C ALA A 175 -6.38 -30.46 -6.39
N ALA A 176 -5.13 -30.94 -6.54
CA ALA A 176 -4.86 -32.32 -6.97
C ALA A 176 -5.59 -33.37 -6.10
N THR A 177 -5.84 -33.05 -4.82
CA THR A 177 -6.51 -33.91 -3.84
C THR A 177 -8.04 -33.96 -4.00
N GLY A 178 -8.65 -33.01 -4.71
CA GLY A 178 -10.09 -32.94 -4.95
C GLY A 178 -10.65 -31.51 -4.97
N GLY A 179 -11.98 -31.40 -5.08
CA GLY A 179 -12.67 -30.10 -5.01
C GLY A 179 -12.66 -29.52 -3.60
N ILE A 180 -12.31 -28.24 -3.48
CA ILE A 180 -12.31 -27.47 -2.22
C ILE A 180 -13.69 -26.83 -2.01
N GLY A 181 -14.26 -26.21 -3.04
CA GLY A 181 -15.59 -25.62 -2.94
C GLY A 181 -16.11 -25.05 -4.25
N THR A 182 -17.39 -24.69 -4.24
CA THR A 182 -18.07 -24.07 -5.38
C THR A 182 -18.91 -22.89 -4.87
N TRP A 183 -18.76 -21.73 -5.51
CA TRP A 183 -19.52 -20.52 -5.20
C TRP A 183 -20.19 -19.96 -6.45
N THR A 184 -21.11 -19.02 -6.28
CA THR A 184 -21.69 -18.29 -7.41
C THR A 184 -21.06 -16.90 -7.51
N LEU A 185 -20.37 -16.62 -8.61
CA LEU A 185 -20.01 -15.25 -8.99
C LEU A 185 -21.24 -14.56 -9.56
N GLN A 186 -21.52 -13.35 -9.10
CA GLN A 186 -22.56 -12.48 -9.62
C GLN A 186 -21.95 -11.13 -10.04
N VAL A 187 -21.94 -10.89 -11.34
CA VAL A 187 -21.53 -9.61 -11.95
C VAL A 187 -22.77 -8.78 -12.24
N VAL A 188 -22.85 -7.60 -11.66
CA VAL A 188 -23.94 -6.63 -11.88
C VAL A 188 -23.44 -5.61 -12.88
N VAL A 189 -23.99 -5.64 -14.10
CA VAL A 189 -23.75 -4.64 -15.12
C VAL A 189 -24.71 -3.48 -14.90
N ALA A 190 -24.19 -2.34 -14.45
CA ALA A 190 -24.97 -1.14 -14.22
C ALA A 190 -25.55 -0.57 -15.54
N ASP A 191 -26.66 0.18 -15.45
CA ASP A 191 -27.25 0.88 -16.61
C ASP A 191 -26.52 2.21 -16.88
N VAL A 192 -25.20 2.10 -17.04
CA VAL A 192 -24.24 3.15 -17.36
C VAL A 192 -23.18 2.49 -18.25
N ALA A 193 -22.75 3.19 -19.30
CA ALA A 193 -21.66 2.76 -20.17
C ALA A 193 -20.51 3.76 -20.07
N LEU A 194 -19.29 3.26 -19.97
CA LEU A 194 -18.08 4.08 -20.02
C LEU A 194 -17.63 4.28 -21.47
N ASP A 195 -16.99 5.40 -21.74
CA ASP A 195 -16.33 5.62 -23.02
C ASP A 195 -15.13 4.66 -23.14
N ALA A 196 -14.80 4.28 -24.39
CA ALA A 196 -13.65 3.42 -24.66
C ALA A 196 -12.38 4.11 -24.14
N MET A 197 -11.42 3.34 -23.62
CA MET A 197 -10.21 3.91 -22.99
C MET A 197 -9.49 4.91 -23.90
N ALA A 198 -9.45 4.67 -25.21
CA ALA A 198 -8.84 5.58 -26.19
C ALA A 198 -9.55 6.94 -26.34
N ASP A 199 -10.84 7.01 -26.01
CA ASP A 199 -11.66 8.22 -26.13
C ASP A 199 -11.75 9.00 -24.80
N ARG A 200 -11.27 8.42 -23.68
CA ARG A 200 -11.28 9.08 -22.38
C ARG A 200 -10.25 10.23 -22.34
N PRO A 201 -10.58 11.39 -21.73
CA PRO A 201 -9.67 12.53 -21.67
C PRO A 201 -8.58 12.42 -20.59
N PHE A 202 -8.65 11.39 -19.73
CA PHE A 202 -7.62 11.15 -18.71
C PHE A 202 -6.26 10.96 -19.37
N ILE A 203 -5.28 11.76 -18.95
CA ILE A 203 -3.91 11.68 -19.43
C ILE A 203 -3.09 10.83 -18.46
N LEU A 204 -2.74 9.62 -18.86
CA LEU A 204 -1.69 8.86 -18.19
C LEU A 204 -0.33 9.15 -18.83
N ASP A 205 0.63 9.49 -17.99
CA ASP A 205 2.03 9.70 -18.36
C ASP A 205 2.94 8.83 -17.49
N LEU A 206 3.11 7.57 -17.88
CA LEU A 206 4.06 6.64 -17.29
C LEU A 206 5.29 6.50 -18.18
N TRP A 207 6.49 6.62 -17.61
CA TRP A 207 7.70 6.55 -18.41
C TRP A 207 8.11 5.09 -18.63
N ALA A 208 7.96 4.63 -19.87
CA ALA A 208 8.40 3.31 -20.31
C ALA A 208 9.91 3.28 -20.53
N HIS A 209 10.53 2.14 -20.21
CA HIS A 209 11.97 1.93 -20.27
C HIS A 209 12.28 0.75 -21.20
N PRO A 210 12.51 0.99 -22.51
CA PRO A 210 12.77 -0.06 -23.48
C PRO A 210 14.03 -0.87 -23.16
N ASP A 211 15.12 -0.22 -22.76
CA ASP A 211 16.39 -0.87 -22.42
C ASP A 211 16.23 -1.92 -21.32
N ALA A 212 15.36 -1.68 -20.34
CA ALA A 212 15.04 -2.66 -19.30
C ALA A 212 14.38 -3.94 -19.87
N VAL A 213 13.62 -3.83 -20.97
CA VAL A 213 13.09 -5.00 -21.70
C VAL A 213 14.22 -5.76 -22.39
N ALA A 214 15.14 -5.06 -23.06
CA ALA A 214 16.31 -5.70 -23.68
C ALA A 214 17.16 -6.46 -22.65
N ASP A 215 17.48 -5.81 -21.53
CA ASP A 215 18.28 -6.38 -20.45
C ASP A 215 17.63 -7.64 -19.86
N GLN A 216 16.32 -7.59 -19.54
CA GLN A 216 15.60 -8.72 -18.94
C GLN A 216 15.40 -9.87 -19.91
N THR A 217 15.19 -9.58 -21.21
CA THR A 217 15.01 -10.63 -22.23
C THR A 217 16.34 -11.15 -22.79
N GLY A 218 17.46 -10.48 -22.50
CA GLY A 218 18.77 -10.78 -23.08
C GLY A 218 18.82 -10.54 -24.59
N THR A 219 17.96 -9.67 -25.12
CA THR A 219 17.93 -9.33 -26.55
C THR A 219 18.91 -8.20 -26.86
N GLU A 220 19.41 -8.15 -28.11
CA GLU A 220 20.23 -7.01 -28.54
C GLU A 220 19.33 -5.78 -28.65
N LEU A 221 19.72 -4.67 -28.01
CA LEU A 221 18.96 -3.44 -28.01
C LEU A 221 18.65 -3.00 -29.46
N TRP A 222 17.38 -2.67 -29.72
CA TRP A 222 16.83 -2.28 -31.04
C TRP A 222 16.86 -3.35 -32.14
N SER A 223 17.19 -4.60 -31.84
CA SER A 223 16.98 -5.74 -32.74
C SER A 223 15.49 -6.00 -32.99
N GLU A 224 15.15 -6.72 -34.06
CA GLU A 224 13.75 -7.11 -34.32
C GLU A 224 13.15 -7.94 -33.18
N GLU A 225 13.98 -8.77 -32.54
CA GLU A 225 13.63 -9.52 -31.34
C GLU A 225 13.27 -8.59 -30.17
N HIS A 226 14.04 -7.52 -29.96
CA HIS A 226 13.73 -6.52 -28.94
C HIS A 226 12.42 -5.78 -29.23
N TRP A 227 12.21 -5.33 -30.47
CA TRP A 227 10.95 -4.68 -30.86
C TRP A 227 9.75 -5.61 -30.69
N ALA A 228 9.91 -6.90 -31.01
CA ALA A 228 8.88 -7.89 -30.76
C ALA A 228 8.57 -8.05 -29.26
N ALA A 229 9.61 -8.05 -28.41
CA ALA A 229 9.46 -8.12 -26.96
C ALA A 229 8.81 -6.86 -26.35
N MET A 230 9.03 -5.68 -26.94
CA MET A 230 8.47 -4.41 -26.47
C MET A 230 6.98 -4.21 -26.78
N ARG A 231 6.49 -4.71 -27.93
CA ARG A 231 5.11 -4.46 -28.38
C ARG A 231 4.02 -4.80 -27.34
N PRO A 232 4.09 -5.93 -26.62
CA PRO A 232 3.13 -6.22 -25.55
C PRO A 232 3.12 -5.18 -24.42
N TYR A 233 4.28 -4.61 -24.06
CA TYR A 233 4.38 -3.56 -23.05
C TYR A 233 3.75 -2.24 -23.52
N LEU A 234 3.94 -1.89 -24.79
CA LEU A 234 3.28 -0.72 -25.39
C LEU A 234 1.75 -0.92 -25.49
N SER A 235 1.29 -2.14 -25.78
CA SER A 235 -0.14 -2.47 -25.78
C SER A 235 -0.76 -2.32 -24.40
N ASP A 236 -0.12 -2.88 -23.36
CA ASP A 236 -0.59 -2.77 -21.98
C ASP A 236 -0.70 -1.31 -21.53
N LEU A 237 0.31 -0.48 -21.81
CA LEU A 237 0.26 0.96 -21.52
C LEU A 237 -0.91 1.65 -22.25
N ALA A 238 -1.14 1.35 -23.53
CA ALA A 238 -2.24 1.92 -24.31
C ALA A 238 -3.61 1.51 -23.75
N GLU A 239 -3.76 0.24 -23.38
CA GLU A 239 -4.98 -0.33 -22.78
C GLU A 239 -5.30 0.30 -21.40
N HIS A 240 -4.29 0.86 -20.72
CA HIS A 240 -4.43 1.60 -19.47
C HIS A 240 -4.41 3.13 -19.63
N GLY A 241 -4.55 3.64 -20.86
CA GLY A 241 -4.78 5.06 -21.10
C GLY A 241 -3.53 5.92 -21.23
N GLN A 242 -2.35 5.33 -21.45
CA GLN A 242 -1.13 6.09 -21.76
C GLN A 242 -1.36 7.03 -22.97
N ARG A 243 -0.99 8.30 -22.82
CA ARG A 243 -1.11 9.34 -23.87
C ARG A 243 0.22 9.94 -24.33
N VAL A 244 1.28 9.70 -23.57
CA VAL A 244 2.56 10.37 -23.76
C VAL A 244 3.62 9.36 -24.21
N VAL A 245 4.28 9.65 -25.33
CA VAL A 245 5.48 8.92 -25.75
C VAL A 245 6.70 9.62 -25.16
N ASN A 246 7.27 9.01 -24.12
CA ASN A 246 8.49 9.50 -23.48
C ASN A 246 9.73 8.94 -24.18
N VAL A 247 10.63 9.80 -24.65
CA VAL A 247 11.85 9.41 -25.36
C VAL A 247 13.09 10.05 -24.77
N ALA A 248 14.13 9.24 -24.56
CA ALA A 248 15.47 9.73 -24.27
C ALA A 248 16.15 10.14 -25.59
N VAL A 249 16.47 11.42 -25.79
CA VAL A 249 17.24 11.97 -26.93
C VAL A 249 18.71 12.19 -26.61
N THR A 250 19.10 11.88 -25.37
CA THR A 250 20.48 11.85 -24.85
C THR A 250 20.67 10.58 -24.04
N GLU A 251 21.90 10.05 -23.97
CA GLU A 251 22.18 8.85 -23.18
C GLU A 251 22.29 9.17 -21.68
N ASP A 252 21.70 8.29 -20.86
CA ASP A 252 21.69 8.34 -19.40
C ASP A 252 21.38 9.76 -18.86
N PRO A 253 20.20 10.34 -19.17
CA PRO A 253 19.89 11.73 -18.77
C PRO A 253 19.73 11.90 -17.26
N TRP A 254 19.43 10.82 -16.54
CA TRP A 254 19.21 10.80 -15.09
C TRP A 254 20.34 10.12 -14.32
N MET A 255 21.54 10.69 -14.36
CA MET A 255 22.70 10.22 -13.60
C MET A 255 22.69 10.76 -12.16
N VAL A 256 23.08 9.92 -11.21
CA VAL A 256 23.07 10.23 -9.77
C VAL A 256 24.25 9.57 -9.08
N THR A 257 24.55 10.02 -7.86
CA THR A 257 25.43 9.28 -6.97
C THR A 257 24.61 8.26 -6.18
N HIS A 258 24.87 6.97 -6.39
CA HIS A 258 24.25 5.87 -5.66
C HIS A 258 25.34 4.83 -5.31
N ASP A 259 25.38 4.39 -4.05
CA ASP A 259 26.43 3.53 -3.50
C ASP A 259 27.87 4.01 -3.74
N GLY A 260 28.06 5.34 -3.77
CA GLY A 260 29.35 5.97 -3.99
C GLY A 260 29.82 5.96 -5.46
N GLU A 261 29.00 5.46 -6.38
CA GLU A 261 29.25 5.48 -7.81
C GLU A 261 28.33 6.48 -8.50
N TRP A 262 28.86 7.16 -9.52
CA TRP A 262 28.07 8.00 -10.40
C TRP A 262 27.54 7.16 -11.55
N ARG A 263 26.24 6.85 -11.52
CA ARG A 263 25.57 5.88 -12.39
C ARG A 263 24.13 6.33 -12.71
N PRO A 264 23.45 5.68 -13.67
CA PRO A 264 22.03 5.95 -13.91
C PRO A 264 21.22 5.73 -12.64
N GLN A 265 20.13 6.48 -12.48
CA GLN A 265 19.25 6.35 -11.32
C GLN A 265 18.52 5.02 -11.22
N THR A 266 18.41 4.31 -12.35
CA THR A 266 17.82 2.97 -12.50
C THR A 266 18.92 1.92 -12.65
N TRP A 267 18.55 0.63 -12.55
CA TRP A 267 19.48 -0.46 -12.80
C TRP A 267 19.96 -0.51 -14.27
N SER A 268 19.01 -0.57 -15.21
CA SER A 268 19.29 -0.47 -16.64
C SER A 268 19.71 0.94 -17.03
N ARG A 269 20.56 1.02 -18.06
CA ARG A 269 20.94 2.29 -18.70
C ARG A 269 19.82 2.80 -19.59
N PHE A 270 19.81 4.10 -19.86
CA PHE A 270 18.93 4.72 -20.84
C PHE A 270 19.73 5.06 -22.10
N ALA A 271 19.63 4.25 -23.16
CA ALA A 271 20.18 4.61 -24.44
C ALA A 271 19.44 5.80 -25.07
N SER A 272 20.18 6.63 -25.80
CA SER A 272 19.55 7.64 -26.65
C SER A 272 18.81 6.98 -27.81
N THR A 273 17.57 7.39 -28.04
CA THR A 273 16.77 7.07 -29.23
C THR A 273 17.21 7.86 -30.47
N VAL A 274 18.09 8.85 -30.29
CA VAL A 274 18.73 9.61 -31.38
C VAL A 274 20.24 9.39 -31.34
N GLU A 275 20.84 8.93 -32.44
CA GLU A 275 22.30 8.84 -32.51
C GLU A 275 22.89 10.20 -32.84
N TRP A 276 23.81 10.68 -32.01
CA TRP A 276 24.57 11.91 -32.27
C TRP A 276 25.91 11.54 -32.94
N ARG A 277 26.24 12.20 -34.05
CA ARG A 277 27.45 11.95 -34.82
C ARG A 277 28.21 13.25 -35.02
N TRP A 278 29.52 13.26 -34.79
CA TRP A 278 30.36 14.43 -34.97
C TRP A 278 31.34 14.22 -36.13
N ASP A 279 31.42 15.16 -37.07
CA ASP A 279 32.34 15.08 -38.22
C ASP A 279 33.66 15.85 -38.02
N GLY A 280 33.86 16.45 -36.85
CA GLY A 280 34.98 17.34 -36.56
C GLY A 280 34.63 18.83 -36.60
N GLU A 281 33.48 19.18 -37.19
CA GLU A 281 33.02 20.56 -37.36
C GLU A 281 31.55 20.76 -36.96
N ARG A 282 30.68 19.77 -37.19
CA ARG A 282 29.25 19.83 -36.88
C ARG A 282 28.67 18.47 -36.47
N PHE A 283 27.53 18.52 -35.79
CA PHE A 283 26.72 17.36 -35.49
C PHE A 283 25.83 16.96 -36.69
N ASP A 284 25.65 15.65 -36.84
CA ASP A 284 24.65 14.95 -37.64
C ASP A 284 23.85 14.03 -36.71
N PHE A 285 22.57 13.80 -37.01
CA PHE A 285 21.66 13.08 -36.13
C PHE A 285 20.92 11.97 -36.87
N ASP A 286 20.91 10.77 -36.30
CA ASP A 286 20.13 9.65 -36.80
C ASP A 286 18.87 9.44 -35.94
N PHE A 287 17.71 9.69 -36.54
CA PHE A 287 16.41 9.58 -35.88
C PHE A 287 15.73 8.22 -36.09
N ALA A 288 16.40 7.21 -36.67
CA ALA A 288 15.74 5.95 -37.05
C ALA A 288 15.12 5.18 -35.86
N VAL A 289 15.80 5.14 -34.71
CA VAL A 289 15.27 4.48 -33.50
C VAL A 289 14.13 5.29 -32.90
N PHE A 290 14.30 6.61 -32.78
CA PHE A 290 13.24 7.54 -32.38
C PHE A 290 11.97 7.37 -33.22
N ASP A 291 12.11 7.37 -34.55
CA ASP A 291 10.99 7.20 -35.49
C ASP A 291 10.24 5.90 -35.25
N ARG A 292 10.98 4.80 -35.18
CA ARG A 292 10.38 3.49 -34.98
C ARG A 292 9.70 3.39 -33.62
N TYR A 293 10.29 3.94 -32.57
CA TYR A 293 9.68 3.93 -31.24
C TYR A 293 8.37 4.71 -31.19
N VAL A 294 8.34 5.91 -31.79
CA VAL A 294 7.12 6.72 -31.91
C VAL A 294 6.07 6.00 -32.77
N GLU A 295 6.47 5.36 -33.87
CA GLU A 295 5.57 4.61 -34.75
C GLU A 295 4.97 3.37 -34.07
N GLU A 296 5.77 2.58 -33.36
CA GLU A 296 5.30 1.40 -32.61
C GLU A 296 4.40 1.83 -31.45
N SER A 297 4.72 2.93 -30.74
CA SER A 297 3.88 3.49 -29.67
C SER A 297 2.52 3.95 -30.22
N ARG A 298 2.52 4.71 -31.32
CA ARG A 298 1.28 5.14 -32.00
C ARG A 298 0.48 3.96 -32.55
N ALA A 299 1.15 2.93 -33.05
CA ALA A 299 0.50 1.71 -33.52
C ALA A 299 -0.16 0.91 -32.39
N ALA A 300 0.40 0.93 -31.18
CA ALA A 300 -0.21 0.36 -29.98
C ALA A 300 -1.40 1.19 -29.46
N GLY A 301 -1.51 2.46 -29.86
CA GLY A 301 -2.57 3.37 -29.42
C GLY A 301 -2.12 4.46 -28.44
N ILE A 302 -0.81 4.58 -28.19
CA ILE A 302 -0.22 5.68 -27.40
C ILE A 302 0.02 6.86 -28.34
N GLY A 303 -0.76 7.93 -28.22
CA GLY A 303 -0.66 9.06 -29.13
C GLY A 303 -1.17 10.37 -28.56
N GLU A 304 -0.84 11.45 -29.28
CA GLU A 304 -1.08 12.90 -29.06
C GLU A 304 0.13 13.68 -28.54
N ARG A 305 1.04 13.09 -27.76
CA ARG A 305 2.15 13.82 -27.15
C ARG A 305 3.46 13.04 -27.21
N ILE A 306 4.55 13.76 -27.46
CA ILE A 306 5.93 13.25 -27.40
C ILE A 306 6.70 14.15 -26.43
N HIS A 307 7.27 13.58 -25.38
CA HIS A 307 8.17 14.29 -24.47
C HIS A 307 9.61 13.84 -24.69
N ALA A 308 10.46 14.77 -25.14
CA ALA A 308 11.87 14.55 -25.40
C ALA A 308 12.74 14.91 -24.19
N PHE A 309 13.37 13.89 -23.60
CA PHE A 309 14.25 14.00 -22.43
C PHE A 309 15.71 13.70 -22.80
N ALA A 310 16.75 14.41 -22.36
CA ALA A 310 16.68 15.63 -21.59
C ALA A 310 17.73 16.64 -22.06
N MET A 311 17.28 17.87 -22.26
CA MET A 311 18.16 19.02 -22.47
C MET A 311 18.92 19.42 -21.20
N LEU A 312 18.32 19.14 -20.04
CA LEU A 312 18.94 19.24 -18.72
C LEU A 312 19.10 17.85 -18.12
N GLN A 313 20.34 17.45 -17.83
CA GLN A 313 20.73 16.17 -17.23
C GLN A 313 20.97 16.32 -15.72
N PHE A 314 20.76 15.25 -14.95
CA PHE A 314 20.91 15.31 -13.48
C PHE A 314 22.35 15.60 -13.03
N ASP A 315 22.48 16.03 -11.76
CA ASP A 315 23.75 16.35 -11.08
C ASP A 315 24.52 17.56 -11.65
N HIS A 316 23.85 18.45 -12.41
CA HIS A 316 24.44 19.65 -13.03
C HIS A 316 25.64 19.35 -13.95
N ARG A 317 25.66 18.16 -14.56
CA ARG A 317 26.74 17.71 -15.45
C ARG A 317 26.18 17.39 -16.82
N GLU A 318 26.02 18.45 -17.60
CA GLU A 318 25.54 18.33 -18.97
C GLU A 318 26.58 17.64 -19.84
N ARG A 319 26.12 16.76 -20.72
CA ARG A 319 27.01 15.94 -21.57
C ARG A 319 26.48 15.76 -22.97
N PHE A 320 27.38 15.81 -23.94
CA PHE A 320 27.15 15.24 -25.25
C PHE A 320 27.78 13.87 -25.36
N VAL A 321 26.98 12.91 -25.82
CA VAL A 321 27.41 11.54 -26.07
C VAL A 321 27.24 11.27 -27.55
N TYR A 322 28.34 11.07 -28.27
CA TYR A 322 28.31 10.98 -29.74
C TYR A 322 29.39 10.06 -30.31
N THR A 323 29.20 9.66 -31.56
CA THR A 323 30.22 8.96 -32.37
C THR A 323 31.01 9.97 -33.20
N ASP A 324 32.33 10.05 -33.01
CA ASP A 324 33.19 10.81 -33.92
C ASP A 324 33.37 10.01 -35.22
N THR A 325 32.74 10.47 -36.29
CA THR A 325 32.72 9.77 -37.59
C THR A 325 34.09 9.71 -38.27
N ARG A 326 35.06 10.51 -37.84
CA ARG A 326 36.43 10.48 -38.38
C ARG A 326 37.25 9.34 -37.78
N THR A 327 36.97 8.98 -36.53
CA THR A 327 37.73 7.96 -35.79
C THR A 327 36.92 6.68 -35.57
N GLY A 328 35.59 6.76 -35.63
CA GLY A 328 34.66 5.71 -35.21
C GLY A 328 34.57 5.55 -33.69
N GLU A 329 35.18 6.45 -32.91
CA GLU A 329 35.19 6.37 -31.46
C GLU A 329 33.94 7.01 -30.87
N ARG A 330 33.45 6.41 -29.78
CA ARG A 330 32.37 6.98 -28.98
C ARG A 330 32.94 7.91 -27.93
N VAL A 331 32.44 9.15 -27.87
CA VAL A 331 32.93 10.24 -27.03
C VAL A 331 31.85 10.65 -26.03
N VAL A 332 32.28 10.94 -24.80
CA VAL A 332 31.47 11.60 -23.77
C VAL A 332 32.15 12.94 -23.47
N GLU A 333 31.49 14.03 -23.82
CA GLU A 333 31.97 15.41 -23.68
C GLU A 333 31.13 16.12 -22.61
N GLU A 334 31.73 16.45 -21.46
CA GLU A 334 31.09 17.31 -20.47
C GLU A 334 31.09 18.77 -20.96
N VAL A 335 29.97 19.45 -20.80
CA VAL A 335 29.76 20.84 -21.22
C VAL A 335 29.11 21.64 -20.09
N ASP A 336 29.37 22.95 -20.06
CA ASP A 336 28.78 23.84 -19.05
C ASP A 336 27.42 24.38 -19.57
N LEU A 337 26.39 24.32 -18.72
CA LEU A 337 25.04 24.79 -19.06
C LEU A 337 25.08 26.25 -19.56
N GLY A 338 24.57 26.48 -20.77
CA GLY A 338 24.46 27.79 -21.40
C GLY A 338 25.75 28.34 -22.01
N ASP A 339 26.87 27.63 -21.93
CA ASP A 339 28.12 28.04 -22.56
C ASP A 339 28.05 27.97 -24.11
N PRO A 340 29.04 28.52 -24.84
CA PRO A 340 29.02 28.51 -26.30
C PRO A 340 28.94 27.11 -26.93
N ARG A 341 29.52 26.09 -26.29
CA ARG A 341 29.54 24.71 -26.81
C ARG A 341 28.20 24.02 -26.58
N TYR A 342 27.58 24.23 -25.42
CA TYR A 342 26.23 23.81 -25.09
C TYR A 342 25.21 24.42 -26.06
N ARG A 343 25.28 25.75 -26.27
CA ARG A 343 24.44 26.48 -27.24
C ARG A 343 24.61 25.95 -28.65
N GLU A 344 25.84 25.74 -29.10
CA GLU A 344 26.12 25.17 -30.42
C GLU A 344 25.51 23.77 -30.60
N GLY A 345 25.74 22.86 -29.65
CA GLY A 345 25.26 21.48 -29.74
C GLY A 345 23.73 21.39 -29.73
N TRP A 346 23.08 22.06 -28.76
CA TRP A 346 21.62 22.08 -28.66
C TRP A 346 20.97 22.87 -29.78
N GLY A 347 21.55 23.97 -30.25
CA GLY A 347 21.05 24.70 -31.41
C GLY A 347 21.03 23.84 -32.68
N GLN A 348 22.12 23.10 -32.93
CA GLN A 348 22.18 22.16 -34.05
C GLN A 348 21.17 21.02 -33.91
N PHE A 349 21.05 20.41 -32.72
CA PHE A 349 20.10 19.34 -32.48
C PHE A 349 18.65 19.81 -32.61
N LEU A 350 18.26 20.88 -31.91
CA LEU A 350 16.89 21.37 -31.91
C LEU A 350 16.46 21.89 -33.28
N GLY A 351 17.39 22.46 -34.06
CA GLY A 351 17.15 22.82 -35.45
C GLY A 351 16.84 21.59 -36.32
N ALA A 352 17.71 20.57 -36.28
CA ALA A 352 17.53 19.33 -37.04
C ALA A 352 16.29 18.55 -36.59
N PHE A 353 16.04 18.49 -35.28
CA PHE A 353 14.90 17.79 -34.70
C PHE A 353 13.58 18.48 -35.04
N SER A 354 13.52 19.82 -35.01
CA SER A 354 12.35 20.56 -35.49
C SER A 354 12.04 20.29 -36.97
N GLU A 355 13.07 20.29 -37.83
CA GLU A 355 12.92 19.99 -39.25
C GLU A 355 12.38 18.57 -39.45
N HIS A 356 13.02 17.58 -38.81
CA HIS A 356 12.62 16.17 -38.86
C HIS A 356 11.18 15.95 -38.37
N LEU A 357 10.83 16.47 -37.18
CA LEU A 357 9.48 16.36 -36.65
C LEU A 357 8.44 17.06 -37.54
N THR A 358 8.79 18.18 -38.17
CA THR A 358 7.88 18.87 -39.10
C THR A 358 7.64 18.03 -40.35
N GLU A 359 8.68 17.37 -40.89
CA GLU A 359 8.55 16.45 -42.02
C GLU A 359 7.67 15.23 -41.70
N LYS A 360 7.78 14.71 -40.47
CA LYS A 360 6.94 13.61 -39.97
C LYS A 360 5.51 14.05 -39.59
N GLY A 361 5.28 15.37 -39.44
CA GLY A 361 4.03 15.93 -38.95
C GLY A 361 3.82 15.75 -37.44
N TRP A 362 4.90 15.66 -36.67
CA TRP A 362 4.91 15.39 -35.22
C TRP A 362 5.36 16.58 -34.36
N PHE A 363 5.75 17.70 -34.98
CA PHE A 363 6.27 18.85 -34.24
C PHE A 363 5.23 19.48 -33.30
N ASP A 364 3.95 19.45 -33.68
CA ASP A 364 2.86 19.96 -32.82
C ASP A 364 2.66 19.11 -31.56
N ASP A 365 2.90 17.80 -31.67
CA ASP A 365 2.78 16.83 -30.58
C ASP A 365 4.00 16.85 -29.63
N ALA A 366 5.13 17.40 -30.07
CA ALA A 366 6.39 17.33 -29.36
C ALA A 366 6.59 18.46 -28.34
N SER A 367 7.12 18.10 -27.17
CA SER A 367 7.59 19.01 -26.12
C SER A 367 8.93 18.57 -25.57
N LEU A 368 9.73 19.53 -25.10
CA LEU A 368 10.93 19.26 -24.31
C LEU A 368 10.52 18.93 -22.87
N GLY A 369 10.93 17.76 -22.39
CA GLY A 369 10.64 17.27 -21.05
C GLY A 369 11.71 17.69 -20.05
N PHE A 370 11.27 18.19 -18.89
CA PHE A 370 12.14 18.56 -17.78
C PHE A 370 11.67 17.94 -16.46
N ASP A 371 12.64 17.46 -15.69
CA ASP A 371 12.42 16.71 -14.45
C ASP A 371 12.96 17.51 -13.26
N GLU A 372 12.06 18.05 -12.44
CA GLU A 372 12.31 18.72 -11.15
C GLU A 372 13.42 19.81 -11.16
N ARG A 373 13.53 20.59 -12.23
CA ARG A 373 14.59 21.59 -12.37
C ARG A 373 14.32 22.89 -11.63
N PRO A 374 15.34 23.52 -11.03
CA PRO A 374 15.16 24.79 -10.36
C PRO A 374 14.98 25.92 -11.38
N ALA A 375 14.21 26.95 -11.01
CA ALA A 375 13.82 28.03 -11.92
C ALA A 375 15.01 28.79 -12.53
N ASN A 376 16.15 28.88 -11.84
CA ASN A 376 17.36 29.52 -12.37
C ASN A 376 18.00 28.72 -13.52
N GLU A 377 17.91 27.40 -13.51
CA GLU A 377 18.39 26.56 -14.62
C GLU A 377 17.44 26.60 -15.80
N MET A 378 16.14 26.55 -15.51
CA MET A 378 15.11 26.75 -16.53
C MET A 378 15.30 28.10 -17.25
N ALA A 379 15.59 29.18 -16.52
CA ALA A 379 15.87 30.49 -17.12
C ALA A 379 17.06 30.47 -18.09
N MET A 380 18.13 29.71 -17.77
CA MET A 380 19.28 29.55 -18.68
C MET A 380 18.93 28.73 -19.92
N VAL A 381 18.12 27.68 -19.77
CA VAL A 381 17.60 26.93 -20.92
C VAL A 381 16.76 27.82 -21.83
N PHE A 382 15.88 28.64 -21.26
CA PHE A 382 15.04 29.56 -22.04
C PHE A 382 15.86 30.59 -22.81
N ASP A 383 16.93 31.13 -22.21
CA ASP A 383 17.88 32.01 -22.89
C ASP A 383 18.55 31.31 -24.09
N VAL A 384 18.88 30.01 -23.97
CA VAL A 384 19.37 29.20 -25.11
C VAL A 384 18.28 28.99 -26.17
N LEU A 385 17.04 28.67 -25.76
CA LEU A 385 15.93 28.47 -26.69
C LEU A 385 15.57 29.74 -27.46
N GLU A 386 15.58 30.90 -26.80
CA GLU A 386 15.31 32.21 -27.42
C GLU A 386 16.28 32.53 -28.56
N ASP A 387 17.57 32.25 -28.35
CA ASP A 387 18.62 32.54 -29.31
C ASP A 387 18.74 31.47 -30.42
N GLU A 388 18.72 30.19 -30.04
CA GLU A 388 19.12 29.10 -30.93
C GLU A 388 17.94 28.34 -31.55
N ALA A 389 16.80 28.25 -30.85
CA ALA A 389 15.68 27.40 -31.26
C ALA A 389 14.29 27.94 -30.83
N PRO A 390 13.92 29.18 -31.21
CA PRO A 390 12.76 29.87 -30.66
C PRO A 390 11.42 29.20 -30.96
N GLN A 391 11.36 28.31 -31.96
CA GLN A 391 10.17 27.51 -32.24
C GLN A 391 9.78 26.52 -31.13
N TRP A 392 10.69 26.22 -30.20
CA TRP A 392 10.42 25.40 -29.03
C TRP A 392 9.89 26.19 -27.82
N LEU A 393 9.86 27.52 -27.91
CA LEU A 393 9.22 28.37 -26.90
C LEU A 393 7.71 28.07 -26.90
N GLY A 394 7.19 27.61 -25.76
CA GLY A 394 5.81 27.11 -25.65
C GLY A 394 5.65 25.64 -26.03
N LYS A 395 6.72 24.83 -25.96
CA LYS A 395 6.67 23.37 -26.12
C LYS A 395 7.40 22.69 -24.97
N ILE A 396 6.96 22.96 -23.75
CA ILE A 396 7.67 22.62 -22.51
C ILE A 396 6.75 21.79 -21.62
N ALA A 397 7.25 20.62 -21.22
CA ALA A 397 6.61 19.71 -20.27
C ALA A 397 7.48 19.57 -19.02
N VAL A 398 6.89 19.77 -17.83
CA VAL A 398 7.64 19.80 -16.56
C VAL A 398 6.97 18.89 -15.52
N ALA A 399 7.76 18.01 -14.92
CA ALA A 399 7.47 17.45 -13.60
C ALA A 399 7.93 18.47 -12.54
N ALA A 400 6.99 19.16 -11.92
CA ALA A 400 7.24 20.33 -11.08
C ALA A 400 7.37 19.93 -9.60
N ASN A 401 8.51 20.29 -9.01
CA ASN A 401 8.76 20.17 -7.56
C ASN A 401 8.64 21.53 -6.81
N SER A 402 8.16 22.57 -7.50
CA SER A 402 7.86 23.89 -6.93
C SER A 402 6.91 24.68 -7.84
N LEU A 403 6.31 25.76 -7.32
CA LEU A 403 5.42 26.63 -8.11
C LEU A 403 6.19 27.58 -9.04
N ASP A 404 7.47 27.82 -8.81
CA ASP A 404 8.26 28.82 -9.54
C ASP A 404 8.56 28.43 -11.00
N VAL A 405 8.21 27.20 -11.40
CA VAL A 405 8.48 26.66 -12.73
C VAL A 405 7.24 26.50 -13.61
N GLN A 406 6.04 26.65 -13.04
CA GLN A 406 4.80 26.36 -13.76
C GLN A 406 4.54 27.32 -14.94
N ASP A 407 5.00 28.56 -14.83
CA ASP A 407 4.77 29.60 -15.85
C ASP A 407 5.56 29.38 -17.14
N TYR A 408 6.57 28.50 -17.09
CA TYR A 408 7.37 28.13 -18.24
C TYR A 408 6.74 27.00 -19.08
N ALA A 409 5.72 26.32 -18.58
CA ALA A 409 5.32 25.01 -19.08
C ALA A 409 3.88 24.97 -19.61
N ASP A 410 3.70 24.41 -20.81
CA ASP A 410 2.39 24.15 -21.39
C ASP A 410 1.81 22.84 -20.87
N TYR A 411 2.66 21.92 -20.41
CA TYR A 411 2.29 20.70 -19.71
C TYR A 411 2.96 20.67 -18.33
N VAL A 412 2.18 20.50 -17.27
CA VAL A 412 2.71 20.46 -15.89
C VAL A 412 2.16 19.25 -15.16
N SER A 413 3.03 18.54 -14.44
CA SER A 413 2.62 17.60 -13.41
C SER A 413 3.19 18.03 -12.06
N TYR A 414 2.33 18.31 -11.08
CA TYR A 414 2.77 18.76 -9.75
C TYR A 414 3.08 17.59 -8.82
N ASN A 415 4.15 17.70 -8.04
CA ASN A 415 4.42 16.71 -6.99
C ASN A 415 3.26 16.71 -5.97
N TYR A 416 2.72 15.53 -5.67
CA TYR A 416 1.61 15.39 -4.73
C TYR A 416 1.88 16.04 -3.36
N SER A 417 3.14 16.06 -2.91
CA SER A 417 3.53 16.62 -1.61
C SER A 417 3.18 18.10 -1.41
N PHE A 418 3.04 18.89 -2.49
CA PHE A 418 2.59 20.29 -2.42
C PHE A 418 1.33 20.58 -3.23
N LEU A 419 0.63 19.55 -3.75
CA LEU A 419 -0.56 19.73 -4.60
C LEU A 419 -1.65 20.58 -3.92
N ASP A 420 -1.79 20.46 -2.60
CA ASP A 420 -2.75 21.26 -1.79
C ASP A 420 -2.38 22.76 -1.74
N SER A 421 -1.14 23.10 -2.07
CA SER A 421 -0.65 24.49 -2.16
C SER A 421 -0.82 25.10 -3.56
N VAL A 422 -1.16 24.30 -4.58
CA VAL A 422 -1.44 24.81 -5.94
C VAL A 422 -2.81 25.51 -5.93
N PRO A 423 -2.89 26.80 -6.29
CA PRO A 423 -4.16 27.53 -6.30
C PRO A 423 -5.15 26.94 -7.32
N ASP A 424 -6.40 26.74 -6.92
CA ASP A 424 -7.47 26.24 -7.82
C ASP A 424 -7.67 27.14 -9.04
N GLU A 425 -7.43 28.45 -8.89
CA GLU A 425 -7.50 29.40 -10.00
C GLU A 425 -6.42 29.19 -11.07
N ASP A 426 -5.25 28.68 -10.68
CA ASP A 426 -4.17 28.34 -11.61
C ASP A 426 -4.55 27.09 -12.42
N ILE A 427 -5.07 26.05 -11.75
CA ILE A 427 -5.58 24.83 -12.40
C ILE A 427 -6.71 25.19 -13.38
N ALA A 428 -7.69 25.98 -12.93
CA ALA A 428 -8.81 26.40 -13.77
C ALA A 428 -8.37 27.26 -14.98
N ARG A 429 -7.39 28.17 -14.79
CA ARG A 429 -6.80 28.95 -15.89
C ARG A 429 -6.16 28.03 -16.92
N ARG A 430 -5.28 27.11 -16.49
CA ARG A 430 -4.59 26.18 -17.38
C ARG A 430 -5.57 25.32 -18.16
N LYS A 431 -6.60 24.79 -17.49
CA LYS A 431 -7.67 24.02 -18.13
C LYS A 431 -8.42 24.83 -19.19
N ALA A 432 -8.76 26.10 -18.91
CA ALA A 432 -9.40 26.99 -19.87
C ALA A 432 -8.51 27.34 -21.08
N GLU A 433 -7.18 27.30 -20.90
CA GLU A 433 -6.19 27.46 -21.96
C GLU A 433 -5.92 26.15 -22.74
N GLY A 434 -6.48 25.02 -22.31
CA GLY A 434 -6.21 23.70 -22.89
C GLY A 434 -4.83 23.14 -22.55
N LYS A 435 -4.22 23.61 -21.46
CA LYS A 435 -2.89 23.22 -20.99
C LYS A 435 -2.99 22.07 -19.98
N PRO A 436 -2.47 20.86 -20.32
CA PRO A 436 -2.54 19.71 -19.43
C PRO A 436 -1.96 19.99 -18.04
N THR A 437 -2.70 19.60 -17.02
CA THR A 437 -2.34 19.79 -15.62
C THR A 437 -2.58 18.49 -14.85
N LEU A 438 -1.49 17.82 -14.50
CA LEU A 438 -1.49 16.52 -13.82
C LEU A 438 -0.90 16.66 -12.41
N PHE A 439 -0.87 15.55 -11.69
CA PHE A 439 -0.02 15.38 -10.52
C PHE A 439 0.80 14.09 -10.63
N TYR A 440 1.86 13.97 -9.83
CA TYR A 440 2.64 12.74 -9.73
C TYR A 440 2.99 12.39 -8.30
N THR A 441 3.28 11.11 -8.09
CA THR A 441 3.95 10.59 -6.90
C THR A 441 5.29 9.97 -7.31
N TYR A 442 6.21 9.92 -6.35
CA TYR A 442 7.45 9.14 -6.43
C TYR A 442 7.50 8.24 -5.18
N MET A 443 8.67 7.78 -4.74
CA MET A 443 8.84 6.99 -3.51
C MET A 443 7.97 7.46 -2.31
N ASN A 444 7.77 8.77 -2.14
CA ASN A 444 6.90 9.34 -1.11
C ASN A 444 5.77 10.21 -1.69
N PRO A 445 4.64 10.39 -0.96
CA PRO A 445 4.29 9.72 0.31
C PRO A 445 3.92 8.25 0.11
N LEU A 446 3.75 7.45 1.18
CA LEU A 446 3.25 6.07 1.07
C LEU A 446 1.79 6.01 0.58
N ARG A 447 1.00 7.05 0.89
CA ARG A 447 -0.42 7.16 0.54
C ARG A 447 -0.77 8.61 0.15
N PRO A 448 -1.43 8.84 -0.99
CA PRO A 448 -1.70 7.88 -2.05
C PRO A 448 -0.42 7.58 -2.85
N ASN A 449 -0.24 6.34 -3.31
CA ASN A 449 0.91 5.92 -4.10
C ASN A 449 0.75 4.48 -4.64
N THR A 450 1.64 4.11 -5.56
CA THR A 450 1.75 2.78 -6.17
C THR A 450 3.10 2.10 -5.86
N VAL A 451 3.74 2.39 -4.72
CA VAL A 451 4.86 1.57 -4.25
C VAL A 451 4.33 0.26 -3.64
N THR A 452 5.14 -0.79 -3.56
CA THR A 452 4.67 -2.12 -3.14
C THR A 452 4.13 -2.12 -1.70
N ALA A 453 4.71 -1.28 -0.83
CA ALA A 453 4.28 -1.06 0.54
C ALA A 453 2.91 -0.38 0.69
N SER A 454 2.43 0.32 -0.36
CA SER A 454 1.12 0.96 -0.32
C SER A 454 -0.01 -0.09 -0.37
N PRO A 455 -1.10 0.08 0.40
CA PRO A 455 -2.26 -0.79 0.26
C PRO A 455 -2.90 -0.57 -1.13
N PRO A 456 -3.53 -1.57 -1.77
CA PRO A 456 -4.07 -1.44 -3.13
C PRO A 456 -5.07 -0.30 -3.31
N VAL A 457 -5.89 0.02 -2.28
CA VAL A 457 -6.78 1.20 -2.30
C VAL A 457 -6.05 2.51 -2.58
N SER A 458 -4.77 2.61 -2.18
CA SER A 458 -3.88 3.76 -2.41
C SER A 458 -3.55 3.98 -3.89
N ALA A 459 -3.55 2.92 -4.70
CA ALA A 459 -3.38 3.03 -6.15
C ALA A 459 -4.69 3.45 -6.83
N ARG A 460 -5.81 2.87 -6.37
CA ARG A 460 -7.16 3.19 -6.89
C ARG A 460 -7.56 4.64 -6.65
N VAL A 461 -7.22 5.20 -5.49
CA VAL A 461 -7.59 6.58 -5.13
C VAL A 461 -6.91 7.65 -5.99
N LEU A 462 -5.87 7.33 -6.76
CA LEU A 462 -5.21 8.29 -7.65
C LEU A 462 -6.17 8.88 -8.69
N GLY A 463 -7.11 8.07 -9.22
CA GLY A 463 -8.16 8.56 -10.11
C GLY A 463 -9.14 9.53 -9.42
N TRP A 464 -9.34 9.38 -8.11
CA TRP A 464 -10.20 10.27 -7.31
C TRP A 464 -9.52 11.60 -7.03
N VAL A 465 -8.21 11.61 -6.80
CA VAL A 465 -7.43 12.85 -6.65
C VAL A 465 -7.56 13.74 -7.89
N VAL A 466 -7.54 13.13 -9.09
CA VAL A 466 -7.77 13.87 -10.36
C VAL A 466 -9.13 14.56 -10.33
N ALA A 467 -10.18 13.85 -9.91
CA ALA A 467 -11.52 14.42 -9.80
C ALA A 467 -11.60 15.50 -8.71
N GLN A 468 -10.99 15.31 -7.53
CA GLN A 468 -10.97 16.26 -6.41
C GLN A 468 -10.33 17.61 -6.79
N ARG A 469 -9.21 17.57 -7.50
CA ARG A 469 -8.43 18.76 -7.87
C ARG A 469 -8.73 19.30 -9.27
N ASP A 470 -9.69 18.69 -9.98
CA ASP A 470 -10.07 19.02 -11.37
C ASP A 470 -8.92 18.94 -12.38
N LEU A 471 -8.00 18.00 -12.16
CA LEU A 471 -6.81 17.77 -12.98
C LEU A 471 -7.16 16.99 -14.26
N ASP A 472 -6.19 16.89 -15.17
CA ASP A 472 -6.31 16.17 -16.44
C ASP A 472 -5.79 14.73 -16.37
N GLY A 473 -5.06 14.36 -15.30
CA GLY A 473 -4.55 13.00 -15.16
C GLY A 473 -3.45 12.82 -14.12
N PHE A 474 -2.67 11.74 -14.31
CA PHE A 474 -1.64 11.29 -13.39
C PHE A 474 -0.35 10.92 -14.14
N LEU A 475 0.79 11.37 -13.59
CA LEU A 475 2.12 11.02 -14.07
C LEU A 475 2.82 10.11 -13.06
N ARG A 476 3.63 9.19 -13.56
CA ARG A 476 4.62 8.49 -12.75
C ARG A 476 5.91 8.28 -13.52
N TRP A 477 7.04 8.50 -12.86
CA TRP A 477 8.35 8.48 -13.50
C TRP A 477 8.79 7.09 -13.99
N THR A 478 8.05 6.01 -13.68
CA THR A 478 8.35 4.66 -14.16
C THR A 478 7.13 3.79 -14.39
N TYR A 479 7.21 3.01 -15.47
CA TYR A 479 6.40 1.83 -15.73
C TYR A 479 7.15 0.52 -15.42
N ASN A 480 8.38 0.38 -15.90
CA ASN A 480 9.11 -0.90 -15.95
C ASN A 480 10.64 -0.79 -15.77
N SER A 481 11.15 0.17 -15.01
CA SER A 481 12.59 0.29 -14.72
C SER A 481 13.03 -0.72 -13.66
N TRP A 482 13.05 -2.01 -14.02
CA TRP A 482 13.29 -3.09 -13.07
C TRP A 482 14.71 -3.07 -12.48
N PRO A 483 14.89 -3.53 -11.23
CA PRO A 483 16.20 -3.96 -10.71
C PRO A 483 16.73 -5.17 -11.50
N GLN A 484 17.93 -5.65 -11.14
CA GLN A 484 18.55 -6.77 -11.85
C GLN A 484 17.65 -8.02 -11.89
N ASP A 485 17.08 -8.39 -10.75
CA ASP A 485 16.14 -9.49 -10.62
C ASP A 485 14.97 -9.06 -9.74
N VAL A 486 13.90 -8.60 -10.37
CA VAL A 486 12.76 -8.03 -9.64
C VAL A 486 11.94 -9.06 -8.85
N TYR A 487 12.16 -10.35 -9.07
CA TYR A 487 11.46 -11.41 -8.34
C TYR A 487 12.23 -11.82 -7.08
N ASP A 488 13.56 -11.79 -7.10
CA ASP A 488 14.42 -12.19 -5.97
C ASP A 488 15.01 -11.00 -5.19
N ASP A 489 15.29 -9.87 -5.85
CA ASP A 489 15.85 -8.64 -5.28
C ASP A 489 15.07 -7.42 -5.83
N PRO A 490 13.88 -7.15 -5.29
CA PRO A 490 12.85 -6.34 -5.93
C PRO A 490 13.07 -4.83 -5.80
N SER A 491 14.25 -4.41 -5.35
CA SER A 491 14.60 -3.01 -5.11
C SER A 491 16.02 -2.71 -5.56
N PHE A 492 16.23 -1.48 -6.01
CA PHE A 492 17.55 -1.03 -6.40
C PHE A 492 17.94 0.26 -5.69
N ARG A 493 17.35 1.40 -6.06
CA ARG A 493 17.78 2.69 -5.49
C ARG A 493 16.81 3.26 -4.46
N TYR A 494 15.53 3.21 -4.77
CA TYR A 494 14.45 3.69 -3.92
C TYR A 494 13.80 2.49 -3.21
N GLY A 495 12.55 2.64 -2.75
CA GLY A 495 11.81 1.50 -2.19
C GLY A 495 11.17 0.63 -3.26
N GLN A 496 10.89 -0.61 -2.88
CA GLN A 496 10.24 -1.61 -3.71
C GLN A 496 8.99 -1.07 -4.42
N GLY A 497 8.96 -1.25 -5.74
CA GLY A 497 7.87 -0.81 -6.60
C GLY A 497 7.87 0.68 -6.92
N ASP A 498 8.86 1.48 -6.47
CA ASP A 498 9.02 2.86 -6.96
C ASP A 498 9.43 2.89 -8.44
N GLU A 499 10.31 1.96 -8.83
CA GLU A 499 10.92 1.95 -10.17
C GLU A 499 10.11 1.13 -11.20
N TYR A 500 9.04 0.46 -10.78
CA TYR A 500 8.20 -0.36 -11.66
C TYR A 500 6.80 -0.57 -11.07
N ILE A 501 5.80 -0.69 -11.94
CA ILE A 501 4.44 -1.08 -11.56
C ILE A 501 4.01 -2.43 -12.17
N VAL A 502 4.68 -2.87 -13.24
CA VAL A 502 4.53 -4.21 -13.83
C VAL A 502 5.83 -5.00 -13.67
N TYR A 503 5.76 -6.32 -13.89
CA TYR A 503 6.88 -7.24 -13.82
C TYR A 503 7.26 -7.76 -15.21
N PRO A 504 8.52 -8.18 -15.44
CA PRO A 504 8.91 -8.79 -16.71
C PRO A 504 8.28 -10.18 -16.84
N GLY A 505 7.82 -10.51 -18.05
CA GLY A 505 7.21 -11.79 -18.38
C GLY A 505 7.69 -12.33 -19.73
N ALA A 506 7.46 -13.61 -19.98
CA ALA A 506 7.93 -14.28 -21.18
C ALA A 506 7.25 -13.77 -22.46
N ASP A 507 5.96 -13.38 -22.36
CA ASP A 507 5.11 -12.98 -23.48
C ASP A 507 4.63 -11.51 -23.36
N GLY A 508 5.22 -10.72 -22.45
CA GLY A 508 4.80 -9.36 -22.14
C GLY A 508 4.83 -9.05 -20.64
N PRO A 509 4.26 -7.91 -20.21
CA PRO A 509 4.21 -7.54 -18.80
C PRO A 509 3.38 -8.54 -17.99
N VAL A 510 3.91 -8.94 -16.84
CA VAL A 510 3.11 -9.56 -15.78
C VAL A 510 2.52 -8.41 -14.96
N SER A 511 1.18 -8.31 -14.94
CA SER A 511 0.47 -7.26 -14.19
C SER A 511 0.75 -7.37 -12.68
N SER A 512 0.43 -6.31 -11.92
CA SER A 512 0.52 -6.31 -10.46
C SER A 512 -0.82 -5.96 -9.83
N ILE A 513 -1.00 -6.31 -8.55
CA ILE A 513 -2.14 -5.84 -7.76
C ILE A 513 -2.27 -4.31 -7.83
N ARG A 514 -1.15 -3.59 -7.84
CA ARG A 514 -1.12 -2.11 -7.92
C ARG A 514 -1.63 -1.62 -9.27
N TRP A 515 -1.23 -2.28 -10.34
CA TRP A 515 -1.64 -1.92 -11.69
C TRP A 515 -3.14 -2.13 -11.92
N GLU A 516 -3.67 -3.27 -11.46
CA GLU A 516 -5.12 -3.55 -11.55
C GLU A 516 -5.94 -2.62 -10.65
N ALA A 517 -5.46 -2.30 -9.45
CA ALA A 517 -6.14 -1.36 -8.56
C ALA A 517 -6.12 0.07 -9.12
N PHE A 518 -5.01 0.50 -9.74
CA PHE A 518 -4.94 1.77 -10.47
C PHE A 518 -5.93 1.79 -11.64
N ALA A 519 -6.03 0.69 -12.39
CA ALA A 519 -6.96 0.57 -13.51
C ALA A 519 -8.44 0.65 -13.08
N ASP A 520 -8.81 0.08 -11.93
CA ASP A 520 -10.14 0.30 -11.33
C ASP A 520 -10.36 1.79 -10.99
N GLY A 521 -9.30 2.52 -10.61
CA GLY A 521 -9.31 3.97 -10.37
C GLY A 521 -9.49 4.81 -11.63
N LEU A 522 -9.04 4.35 -12.80
CA LEU A 522 -9.30 5.00 -14.08
C LEU A 522 -10.78 4.97 -14.46
N ASP A 523 -11.45 3.86 -14.14
CA ASP A 523 -12.90 3.73 -14.31
C ASP A 523 -13.68 4.59 -13.30
N ASP A 524 -13.18 4.74 -12.07
CA ASP A 524 -13.76 5.68 -11.10
C ASP A 524 -13.63 7.13 -11.60
N ALA A 525 -12.45 7.52 -12.10
CA ALA A 525 -12.21 8.86 -12.65
C ALA A 525 -13.14 9.19 -13.82
N GLU A 526 -13.36 8.20 -14.70
CA GLU A 526 -14.27 8.34 -15.83
C GLU A 526 -15.74 8.50 -15.40
N LEU A 527 -16.20 7.72 -14.42
CA LEU A 527 -17.53 7.89 -13.85
C LEU A 527 -17.70 9.28 -13.23
N LEU A 528 -16.71 9.77 -12.48
CA LEU A 528 -16.74 11.08 -11.86
C LEU A 528 -16.76 12.20 -12.92
N ARG A 529 -15.99 12.05 -14.01
CA ARG A 529 -16.04 12.98 -15.15
C ARG A 529 -17.43 13.03 -15.78
N LEU A 530 -17.99 11.87 -16.16
CA LEU A 530 -19.32 11.78 -16.76
C LEU A 530 -20.38 12.40 -15.84
N TYR A 531 -20.24 12.21 -14.53
CA TYR A 531 -21.15 12.79 -13.54
C TYR A 531 -21.06 14.31 -13.51
N ALA A 532 -19.84 14.84 -13.42
CA ALA A 532 -19.58 16.27 -13.43
C ALA A 532 -20.06 16.94 -14.72
N GLU A 533 -19.95 16.27 -15.87
CA GLU A 533 -20.49 16.76 -17.14
C GLU A 533 -22.02 16.82 -17.17
N LYS A 534 -22.68 15.83 -16.55
CA LYS A 534 -24.15 15.76 -16.49
C LYS A 534 -24.75 16.75 -15.51
N HIS A 535 -24.16 16.88 -14.31
CA HIS A 535 -24.78 17.60 -13.17
C HIS A 535 -24.04 18.86 -12.74
N GLY A 536 -22.77 19.01 -13.11
CA GLY A 536 -21.87 20.06 -12.59
C GLY A 536 -21.05 19.56 -11.41
N ARG A 537 -19.88 20.20 -11.19
CA ARG A 537 -18.97 19.88 -10.07
C ARG A 537 -19.45 20.45 -8.72
N ASP A 538 -20.39 21.40 -8.75
CA ASP A 538 -21.03 22.00 -7.59
C ASP A 538 -22.28 21.24 -7.13
N ASP A 539 -22.63 20.14 -7.80
CA ASP A 539 -23.71 19.25 -7.37
C ASP A 539 -23.39 18.64 -5.99
N ALA A 540 -24.40 18.58 -5.12
CA ALA A 540 -24.24 18.16 -3.74
C ALA A 540 -23.70 16.72 -3.61
N VAL A 541 -24.16 15.79 -4.46
CA VAL A 541 -23.70 14.40 -4.42
C VAL A 541 -22.26 14.33 -4.87
N PHE A 542 -21.87 15.08 -5.91
CA PHE A 542 -20.48 15.12 -6.37
C PHE A 542 -19.55 15.61 -5.26
N THR A 543 -19.91 16.71 -4.58
CA THR A 543 -19.11 17.23 -3.46
C THR A 543 -19.05 16.28 -2.27
N GLU A 544 -20.18 15.69 -1.86
CA GLU A 544 -20.24 14.76 -0.72
C GLU A 544 -19.38 13.51 -0.97
N VAL A 545 -19.47 12.95 -2.19
CA VAL A 545 -18.73 11.77 -2.58
C VAL A 545 -17.23 12.03 -2.61
N LEU A 546 -16.80 13.20 -3.12
CA LEU A 546 -15.38 13.56 -3.14
C LEU A 546 -14.83 13.93 -1.76
N ASP A 547 -15.60 14.62 -0.93
CA ASP A 547 -15.20 15.02 0.44
C ASP A 547 -15.06 13.82 1.38
N ALA A 548 -15.77 12.72 1.11
CA ALA A 548 -15.67 11.48 1.88
C ALA A 548 -14.36 10.71 1.63
N ILE A 549 -13.61 11.05 0.58
CA ILE A 549 -12.36 10.39 0.20
C ILE A 549 -11.17 11.19 0.74
N ASP A 550 -10.46 10.61 1.72
CA ASP A 550 -9.14 11.08 2.11
C ASP A 550 -8.06 10.20 1.41
N PRO A 551 -7.30 10.73 0.44
CA PRO A 551 -6.27 9.97 -0.27
C PRO A 551 -5.11 9.51 0.62
N ARG A 552 -4.96 10.09 1.82
CA ARG A 552 -3.89 9.76 2.78
C ARG A 552 -4.33 8.75 3.84
N ALA A 553 -5.62 8.40 3.86
CA ALA A 553 -6.22 7.53 4.87
C ALA A 553 -5.63 6.11 4.88
N GLU A 554 -5.62 5.51 6.07
CA GLU A 554 -5.34 4.08 6.24
C GLU A 554 -6.39 3.22 5.52
N SER A 555 -5.98 2.03 5.08
CA SER A 555 -6.88 1.06 4.47
C SER A 555 -7.79 0.45 5.54
N THR A 556 -8.97 1.04 5.71
CA THR A 556 -9.94 0.72 6.76
C THR A 556 -11.33 0.50 6.18
N PRO A 557 -12.25 -0.17 6.91
CA PRO A 557 -13.66 -0.27 6.54
C PRO A 557 -14.31 1.07 6.15
N ALA A 558 -13.97 2.16 6.84
CA ALA A 558 -14.48 3.49 6.54
C ALA A 558 -14.01 4.00 5.16
N ALA A 559 -12.71 3.85 4.85
CA ALA A 559 -12.16 4.24 3.55
C ALA A 559 -12.75 3.39 2.40
N TRP A 560 -12.92 2.08 2.61
CA TRP A 560 -13.55 1.19 1.63
C TRP A 560 -15.03 1.55 1.41
N SER A 561 -15.74 1.90 2.48
CA SER A 561 -17.14 2.32 2.44
C SER A 561 -17.33 3.60 1.64
N ALA A 562 -16.54 4.64 1.94
CA ALA A 562 -16.57 5.90 1.21
C ALA A 562 -16.37 5.70 -0.29
N MET A 563 -15.37 4.89 -0.66
CA MET A 563 -15.05 4.53 -2.04
C MET A 563 -16.21 3.81 -2.76
N LEU A 564 -16.71 2.71 -2.19
CA LEU A 564 -17.70 1.86 -2.86
C LEU A 564 -19.10 2.48 -2.87
N LEU A 565 -19.53 3.11 -1.77
CA LEU A 565 -20.81 3.81 -1.73
C LEU A 565 -20.78 5.10 -2.54
N GLY A 566 -19.64 5.80 -2.57
CA GLY A 566 -19.43 6.96 -3.44
C GLY A 566 -19.57 6.58 -4.92
N ARG A 567 -18.88 5.52 -5.36
CA ARG A 567 -19.03 4.99 -6.72
C ARG A 567 -20.48 4.60 -7.03
N ARG A 568 -21.21 3.99 -6.08
CA ARG A 568 -22.62 3.63 -6.26
C ARG A 568 -23.51 4.87 -6.43
N ALA A 569 -23.31 5.90 -5.62
CA ALA A 569 -24.06 7.16 -5.74
C ALA A 569 -23.82 7.85 -7.09
N VAL A 570 -22.58 7.83 -7.59
CA VAL A 570 -22.21 8.34 -8.92
C VAL A 570 -22.91 7.54 -10.02
N LEU A 571 -22.88 6.20 -9.95
CA LEU A 571 -23.61 5.33 -10.89
C LEU A 571 -25.11 5.63 -10.88
N ASP A 572 -25.71 5.86 -9.71
CA ASP A 572 -27.13 6.18 -9.60
C ASP A 572 -27.49 7.52 -10.25
N GLY A 573 -26.70 8.58 -10.05
CA GLY A 573 -26.96 9.86 -10.71
C GLY A 573 -26.66 9.85 -12.21
N LEU A 574 -25.83 8.93 -12.70
CA LEU A 574 -25.51 8.78 -14.13
C LEU A 574 -26.58 8.03 -14.92
N ARG A 575 -27.34 7.14 -14.28
CA ARG A 575 -28.38 6.35 -14.95
C ARG A 575 -29.27 7.24 -15.83
N PRO A 576 -29.71 6.74 -17.01
CA PRO A 576 -30.72 7.42 -17.80
C PRO A 576 -31.95 7.74 -16.93
N ASP A 577 -32.68 8.81 -17.24
CA ASP A 577 -33.94 9.15 -16.57
C ASP A 577 -34.96 8.02 -16.76
N GLY A 578 -34.85 7.01 -15.90
CA GLY A 578 -35.44 5.67 -16.09
C GLY A 578 -36.61 5.39 -15.16
N GLY A 579 -36.98 6.41 -14.37
CA GLY A 579 -38.20 6.42 -13.60
C GLY A 579 -38.22 5.53 -12.37
N LEU A 580 -37.05 5.17 -11.80
CA LEU A 580 -36.97 4.59 -10.47
C LEU A 580 -35.71 5.07 -9.72
N GLU A 581 -35.91 5.92 -8.73
CA GLU A 581 -34.89 6.36 -7.75
C GLU A 581 -34.95 5.43 -6.54
N VAL A 582 -33.80 4.95 -6.05
CA VAL A 582 -33.73 4.01 -4.92
C VAL A 582 -32.89 4.60 -3.81
N THR A 583 -33.45 4.63 -2.60
CA THR A 583 -32.76 5.04 -1.38
C THR A 583 -32.72 3.87 -0.40
N VAL A 584 -31.67 3.83 0.41
CA VAL A 584 -31.46 2.82 1.44
C VAL A 584 -31.16 3.51 2.75
N SER A 585 -31.79 3.05 3.83
CA SER A 585 -31.45 3.45 5.19
C SER A 585 -31.29 2.22 6.08
N ARG A 586 -30.52 2.36 7.15
CA ARG A 586 -30.26 1.30 8.14
C ARG A 586 -30.30 1.85 9.56
N THR A 587 -30.56 1.02 10.55
CA THR A 587 -30.58 1.44 11.98
C THR A 587 -29.20 1.65 12.57
N ASP A 588 -28.22 0.82 12.21
CA ASP A 588 -26.88 0.80 12.80
C ASP A 588 -25.80 0.60 11.73
N ALA A 589 -24.68 1.33 11.84
CA ALA A 589 -23.54 1.21 10.95
C ALA A 589 -22.42 0.33 11.53
N GLU A 590 -22.44 0.06 12.83
CA GLU A 590 -21.47 -0.76 13.53
C GLU A 590 -22.21 -1.82 14.34
N VAL A 591 -21.84 -3.08 14.13
CA VAL A 591 -22.53 -4.24 14.71
C VAL A 591 -21.54 -5.31 15.13
N THR A 592 -22.00 -6.27 15.92
CA THR A 592 -21.22 -7.46 16.26
C THR A 592 -21.82 -8.70 15.59
N PRO A 593 -21.04 -9.78 15.40
CA PRO A 593 -21.60 -11.02 14.92
C PRO A 593 -22.79 -11.49 15.75
N GLY A 594 -23.86 -11.93 15.09
CA GLY A 594 -25.14 -12.33 15.67
C GLY A 594 -26.18 -11.22 15.82
N ASP A 595 -25.80 -9.96 15.59
CA ASP A 595 -26.77 -8.86 15.57
C ASP A 595 -27.64 -8.90 14.30
N VAL A 596 -28.79 -8.21 14.37
CA VAL A 596 -29.71 -8.03 13.25
C VAL A 596 -29.84 -6.54 12.97
N VAL A 597 -29.60 -6.15 11.72
CA VAL A 597 -29.71 -4.77 11.24
C VAL A 597 -30.99 -4.63 10.44
N ASP A 598 -31.82 -3.66 10.82
CA ASP A 598 -32.99 -3.32 10.03
C ASP A 598 -32.54 -2.42 8.87
N VAL A 599 -32.89 -2.83 7.64
CA VAL A 599 -32.59 -2.08 6.41
C VAL A 599 -33.89 -1.79 5.67
N THR A 600 -34.11 -0.53 5.35
CA THR A 600 -35.26 -0.08 4.54
C THR A 600 -34.77 0.28 3.16
N VAL A 601 -35.35 -0.35 2.13
CA VAL A 601 -35.12 0.02 0.72
C VAL A 601 -36.39 0.69 0.21
N THR A 602 -36.28 1.92 -0.28
CA THR A 602 -37.40 2.64 -0.87
C THR A 602 -37.10 2.97 -2.33
N ALA A 603 -38.01 2.58 -3.22
CA ALA A 603 -37.92 2.87 -4.64
C ALA A 603 -39.09 3.78 -5.06
N VAL A 604 -38.79 4.96 -5.59
CA VAL A 604 -39.76 5.98 -6.01
C VAL A 604 -39.81 6.04 -7.53
N ALA A 605 -41.01 5.94 -8.10
CA ALA A 605 -41.20 6.03 -9.54
C ALA A 605 -41.11 7.48 -10.03
N THR A 606 -39.95 7.94 -10.47
CA THR A 606 -39.67 9.34 -10.83
C THR A 606 -40.01 9.71 -12.28
N GLY A 607 -40.33 8.72 -13.13
CA GLY A 607 -40.54 8.90 -14.57
C GLY A 607 -42.01 8.97 -14.95
N ASP A 608 -42.29 9.33 -16.20
CA ASP A 608 -43.65 9.52 -16.72
C ASP A 608 -44.42 8.22 -17.02
N ARG A 609 -43.75 7.06 -16.93
CA ARG A 609 -44.32 5.74 -17.24
C ARG A 609 -44.39 4.88 -15.99
N PRO A 610 -45.41 4.02 -15.86
CA PRO A 610 -45.49 3.09 -14.75
C PRO A 610 -44.31 2.11 -14.72
N VAL A 611 -43.73 1.90 -13.55
CA VAL A 611 -42.67 0.88 -13.31
C VAL A 611 -43.34 -0.46 -13.01
N PRO A 612 -43.07 -1.52 -13.78
CA PRO A 612 -43.77 -2.79 -13.63
C PRO A 612 -43.32 -3.52 -12.36
N ALA A 613 -44.20 -3.56 -11.35
CA ALA A 613 -44.15 -4.41 -10.15
C ALA A 613 -42.74 -4.74 -9.64
N PRO A 614 -42.02 -3.72 -9.14
CA PRO A 614 -40.63 -3.89 -8.72
C PRO A 614 -40.50 -4.94 -7.62
N ARG A 615 -39.38 -5.64 -7.61
CA ARG A 615 -38.99 -6.71 -6.66
C ARG A 615 -37.55 -6.51 -6.23
N LEU A 616 -37.23 -6.89 -5.00
CA LEU A 616 -35.84 -6.97 -4.55
C LEU A 616 -35.19 -8.27 -5.01
N ASP A 617 -33.96 -8.15 -5.49
CA ASP A 617 -32.98 -9.20 -5.73
C ASP A 617 -31.80 -8.96 -4.80
N LEU A 618 -31.76 -9.72 -3.71
CA LEU A 618 -30.81 -9.57 -2.61
C LEU A 618 -30.29 -10.96 -2.20
N PRO A 619 -29.29 -11.50 -2.91
CA PRO A 619 -28.74 -12.81 -2.59
C PRO A 619 -27.95 -12.76 -1.28
N ALA A 620 -27.90 -13.90 -0.58
CA ALA A 620 -27.01 -14.06 0.57
C ALA A 620 -25.56 -13.97 0.10
N GLN A 621 -24.78 -13.11 0.75
CA GLN A 621 -23.37 -12.89 0.50
C GLN A 621 -22.59 -13.31 1.75
N PRO A 622 -21.27 -13.51 1.67
CA PRO A 622 -20.48 -13.90 2.83
C PRO A 622 -20.70 -12.99 4.04
N GLY A 623 -20.78 -13.59 5.24
CA GLY A 623 -20.95 -12.85 6.49
C GLY A 623 -22.35 -12.34 6.82
N TRP A 624 -23.32 -12.37 5.89
CA TRP A 624 -24.68 -11.94 6.20
C TRP A 624 -25.77 -12.62 5.37
N SER A 625 -27.01 -12.56 5.86
CA SER A 625 -28.19 -12.91 5.08
C SER A 625 -29.31 -11.93 5.37
N ALA A 626 -30.18 -11.72 4.40
CA ALA A 626 -31.31 -10.80 4.54
C ALA A 626 -32.65 -11.52 4.38
N ARG A 627 -33.63 -11.08 5.16
CA ARG A 627 -35.02 -11.52 5.09
C ARG A 627 -35.92 -10.31 4.86
N VAL A 628 -36.75 -10.34 3.81
CA VAL A 628 -37.80 -9.34 3.62
C VAL A 628 -38.88 -9.56 4.66
N VAL A 629 -39.01 -8.62 5.60
CA VAL A 629 -40.02 -8.61 6.68
C VAL A 629 -41.36 -8.11 6.14
N SER A 630 -41.32 -7.04 5.34
CA SER A 630 -42.50 -6.50 4.68
C SER A 630 -42.13 -5.87 3.34
N GLY A 631 -43.11 -5.74 2.45
CA GLY A 631 -42.90 -5.20 1.11
C GLY A 631 -44.16 -4.53 0.54
N PRO A 632 -44.02 -3.85 -0.60
CA PRO A 632 -45.12 -3.14 -1.25
C PRO A 632 -46.18 -4.13 -1.77
N ARG A 633 -47.37 -3.61 -2.05
CA ARG A 633 -48.40 -4.42 -2.73
C ARG A 633 -47.92 -4.79 -4.15
N PRO A 634 -48.16 -6.02 -4.61
CA PRO A 634 -47.84 -6.40 -5.99
C PRO A 634 -48.64 -5.54 -6.99
N GLY A 635 -47.94 -4.81 -7.87
CA GLY A 635 -48.56 -3.96 -8.87
C GLY A 635 -47.57 -2.98 -9.48
N ALA A 636 -47.89 -2.40 -10.64
CA ALA A 636 -47.07 -1.35 -11.21
C ALA A 636 -47.09 -0.10 -10.32
N LEU A 637 -45.93 0.53 -10.12
CA LEU A 637 -45.85 1.85 -9.51
C LEU A 637 -46.19 2.89 -10.57
N LEU A 638 -47.19 3.73 -10.30
CA LEU A 638 -47.49 4.90 -11.11
C LEU A 638 -46.46 6.01 -10.85
N PRO A 639 -46.31 6.99 -11.76
CA PRO A 639 -45.45 8.16 -11.52
C PRO A 639 -45.74 8.82 -10.16
N GLY A 640 -44.70 9.01 -9.36
CA GLY A 640 -44.74 9.56 -8.01
C GLY A 640 -45.10 8.56 -6.89
N GLU A 641 -45.48 7.32 -7.22
CA GLU A 641 -45.69 6.27 -6.21
C GLU A 641 -44.36 5.66 -5.76
N GLN A 642 -44.36 5.13 -4.52
CA GLN A 642 -43.20 4.47 -3.93
C GLN A 642 -43.49 3.02 -3.56
N ALA A 643 -42.45 2.18 -3.64
CA ALA A 643 -42.38 0.86 -3.07
C ALA A 643 -41.35 0.87 -1.92
N THR A 644 -41.73 0.34 -0.76
CA THR A 644 -40.83 0.23 0.39
C THR A 644 -40.76 -1.22 0.83
N TRP A 645 -39.54 -1.72 1.04
CA TRP A 645 -39.25 -3.02 1.62
C TRP A 645 -38.51 -2.83 2.94
N GLU A 646 -38.98 -3.53 3.96
CA GLU A 646 -38.29 -3.65 5.25
C GLU A 646 -37.56 -4.99 5.27
N LEU A 647 -36.27 -4.95 5.55
CA LEU A 647 -35.37 -6.09 5.58
C LEU A 647 -34.79 -6.23 6.98
N GLU A 648 -34.66 -7.47 7.45
CA GLU A 648 -33.79 -7.83 8.57
C GLU A 648 -32.53 -8.46 7.99
N VAL A 649 -31.37 -7.85 8.22
CA VAL A 649 -30.06 -8.36 7.84
C VAL A 649 -29.42 -8.99 9.07
N SER A 650 -29.30 -10.32 9.08
CA SER A 650 -28.58 -11.05 10.14
C SER A 650 -27.10 -11.09 9.82
N VAL A 651 -26.29 -10.59 10.75
CA VAL A 651 -24.82 -10.66 10.70
C VAL A 651 -24.40 -11.99 11.29
N HIS A 652 -23.71 -12.81 10.51
CA HIS A 652 -23.34 -14.16 10.92
C HIS A 652 -22.02 -14.17 11.71
N ASP A 653 -21.75 -15.27 12.40
CA ASP A 653 -20.50 -15.47 13.14
C ASP A 653 -19.27 -15.54 12.20
N ASP A 654 -19.48 -15.76 10.88
CA ASP A 654 -18.45 -15.74 9.85
C ASP A 654 -18.21 -14.37 9.19
N ALA A 655 -18.87 -13.32 9.66
CA ALA A 655 -18.69 -11.98 9.12
C ALA A 655 -17.25 -11.47 9.29
N GLY A 656 -16.67 -10.98 8.20
CA GLY A 656 -15.44 -10.19 8.26
C GLY A 656 -15.72 -8.77 8.77
N ALA A 657 -14.66 -8.00 9.01
CA ALA A 657 -14.74 -6.67 9.63
C ALA A 657 -15.56 -5.64 8.84
N TYR A 658 -15.82 -5.88 7.55
CA TYR A 658 -16.62 -5.02 6.69
C TYR A 658 -17.57 -5.83 5.80
N LEU A 659 -18.85 -5.43 5.78
CA LEU A 659 -19.87 -6.02 4.94
C LEU A 659 -20.47 -4.98 4.00
N TYR A 660 -20.25 -5.17 2.69
CA TYR A 660 -20.92 -4.43 1.63
C TYR A 660 -22.26 -5.10 1.31
N LEU A 661 -23.36 -4.42 1.63
CA LEU A 661 -24.73 -4.92 1.49
C LEU A 661 -25.35 -4.44 0.17
N GLY A 662 -24.86 -5.00 -0.93
CA GLY A 662 -25.33 -4.66 -2.29
C GLY A 662 -26.51 -5.52 -2.78
N GLY A 663 -27.49 -4.90 -3.43
CA GLY A 663 -28.65 -5.56 -4.03
C GLY A 663 -29.15 -4.87 -5.30
N ALA A 664 -30.22 -5.39 -5.90
CA ALA A 664 -30.86 -4.78 -7.07
C ALA A 664 -32.39 -4.77 -6.95
N VAL A 665 -33.03 -3.78 -7.56
CA VAL A 665 -34.47 -3.76 -7.84
C VAL A 665 -34.69 -4.25 -9.27
N THR A 666 -35.64 -5.16 -9.44
CA THR A 666 -35.92 -5.84 -10.71
C THR A 666 -37.42 -5.87 -11.03
N ASP A 667 -37.79 -6.04 -12.30
CA ASP A 667 -39.19 -6.28 -12.69
C ASP A 667 -39.62 -7.75 -12.42
N PRO A 668 -40.90 -8.14 -12.62
CA PRO A 668 -41.34 -9.52 -12.42
C PRO A 668 -40.70 -10.55 -13.35
N ALA A 669 -40.21 -10.11 -14.52
CA ALA A 669 -39.42 -10.97 -15.40
C ALA A 669 -37.98 -11.09 -14.88
N GLY A 670 -37.56 -10.18 -14.01
CA GLY A 670 -36.25 -10.10 -13.39
C GLY A 670 -35.30 -9.16 -14.12
N ARG A 671 -35.79 -8.26 -14.98
CA ARG A 671 -34.94 -7.27 -15.64
C ARG A 671 -34.47 -6.26 -14.60
N PHE A 672 -33.20 -5.89 -14.67
CA PHE A 672 -32.61 -4.89 -13.78
C PHE A 672 -33.31 -3.54 -13.97
N LEU A 673 -33.67 -2.89 -12.86
CA LEU A 673 -34.28 -1.56 -12.84
C LEU A 673 -33.36 -0.56 -12.17
N ALA A 674 -32.77 -0.93 -11.02
CA ALA A 674 -31.88 -0.09 -10.22
C ALA A 674 -30.97 -0.95 -9.33
N GLY A 675 -29.76 -0.46 -9.04
CA GLY A 675 -28.90 -1.01 -7.99
C GLY A 675 -29.19 -0.30 -6.66
N PHE A 676 -28.75 -0.90 -5.56
CA PHE A 676 -28.65 -0.22 -4.28
C PHE A 676 -27.55 -0.85 -3.44
N ALA A 677 -26.98 -0.06 -2.54
CA ALA A 677 -26.03 -0.57 -1.57
C ALA A 677 -26.09 0.22 -0.27
N THR A 678 -25.66 -0.45 0.78
CA THR A 678 -25.32 0.13 2.08
C THR A 678 -24.19 -0.73 2.64
N ASP A 679 -23.64 -0.35 3.78
CA ASP A 679 -22.56 -1.09 4.44
C ASP A 679 -22.84 -1.27 5.94
N VAL A 680 -22.14 -2.22 6.55
CA VAL A 680 -21.99 -2.30 8.00
C VAL A 680 -20.55 -2.69 8.34
N THR A 681 -20.00 -2.05 9.37
CA THR A 681 -18.73 -2.43 9.99
C THR A 681 -19.01 -3.44 11.08
N VAL A 682 -18.28 -4.55 11.07
CA VAL A 682 -18.44 -5.62 12.05
C VAL A 682 -17.29 -5.56 13.03
N ARG A 683 -17.61 -5.30 14.29
CA ARG A 683 -16.65 -5.28 15.39
C ARG A 683 -16.58 -6.65 16.07
N PRO A 684 -15.44 -6.99 16.69
CA PRO A 684 -15.37 -8.15 17.58
C PRO A 684 -16.46 -8.08 18.66
N PRO A 685 -17.08 -9.21 19.04
CA PRO A 685 -18.08 -9.23 20.10
C PRO A 685 -17.52 -8.86 21.48
N VAL A 686 -16.20 -8.98 21.64
CA VAL A 686 -15.44 -8.61 22.84
C VAL A 686 -14.26 -7.75 22.43
N GLU A 687 -14.08 -6.63 23.12
CA GLU A 687 -12.98 -5.70 22.87
C GLU A 687 -12.21 -5.40 24.15
N LEU A 688 -10.93 -5.04 24.02
CA LEU A 688 -10.17 -4.45 25.10
C LEU A 688 -10.58 -2.98 25.24
N THR A 689 -10.86 -2.55 26.47
CA THR A 689 -11.21 -1.15 26.77
C THR A 689 -10.01 -0.30 27.16
N ALA A 690 -8.88 -0.94 27.45
CA ALA A 690 -7.57 -0.33 27.65
C ALA A 690 -6.46 -1.39 27.47
N PRO A 691 -5.21 -0.97 27.22
CA PRO A 691 -4.08 -1.90 27.14
C PRO A 691 -3.89 -2.71 28.43
N PRO A 692 -3.32 -3.92 28.34
CA PRO A 692 -2.88 -4.68 29.51
C PRO A 692 -1.93 -3.85 30.39
N ALA A 693 -2.13 -3.90 31.71
CA ALA A 693 -1.31 -3.16 32.67
C ALA A 693 -0.99 -3.98 33.91
N ALA A 694 0.18 -3.75 34.50
CA ALA A 694 0.58 -4.34 35.78
C ALA A 694 0.45 -3.34 36.93
N ALA A 695 -0.18 -3.77 38.03
CA ALA A 695 -0.33 -2.97 39.24
C ALA A 695 -0.05 -3.80 40.51
N PRO A 696 1.07 -3.54 41.23
CA PRO A 696 2.21 -2.71 40.81
C PRO A 696 3.00 -3.37 39.66
N ALA A 697 3.68 -2.61 38.80
CA ALA A 697 4.58 -3.17 37.77
C ALA A 697 5.96 -3.61 38.32
N SER A 698 6.26 -3.28 39.57
CA SER A 698 7.53 -3.56 40.24
C SER A 698 7.32 -4.40 41.50
N SER A 699 8.20 -5.38 41.74
CA SER A 699 8.38 -6.11 43.00
C SER A 699 9.75 -5.76 43.62
N PRO A 700 9.88 -4.64 44.36
CA PRO A 700 11.18 -4.15 44.83
C PRO A 700 11.95 -5.12 45.73
N ASP A 701 11.24 -5.90 46.53
CA ASP A 701 11.79 -6.89 47.48
C ASP A 701 12.09 -8.26 46.84
N ALA A 702 11.78 -8.41 45.54
CA ALA A 702 11.79 -9.68 44.80
C ALA A 702 10.92 -10.80 45.40
N THR A 703 9.94 -10.48 46.23
CA THR A 703 9.02 -11.46 46.85
C THR A 703 7.55 -11.13 46.67
N SER A 704 7.21 -9.86 46.52
CA SER A 704 5.83 -9.40 46.35
C SER A 704 5.28 -9.79 44.97
N PRO A 705 4.05 -10.34 44.88
CA PRO A 705 3.46 -10.66 43.58
C PRO A 705 3.03 -9.39 42.83
N VAL A 706 3.03 -9.47 41.51
CA VAL A 706 2.51 -8.47 40.58
C VAL A 706 1.20 -8.97 39.99
N THR A 707 0.21 -8.09 39.83
CA THR A 707 -1.06 -8.43 39.15
C THR A 707 -1.08 -7.74 37.80
N ILE A 708 -1.24 -8.52 36.74
CA ILE A 708 -1.54 -8.01 35.40
C ILE A 708 -3.05 -8.05 35.21
N ALA A 709 -3.64 -6.95 34.76
CA ALA A 709 -5.05 -6.82 34.44
C ALA A 709 -5.24 -6.41 32.97
N VAL A 710 -6.25 -6.99 32.32
CA VAL A 710 -6.68 -6.64 30.96
C VAL A 710 -8.17 -6.30 31.00
N PRO A 711 -8.53 -5.02 30.88
CA PRO A 711 -9.91 -4.58 30.95
C PRO A 711 -10.62 -4.86 29.62
N VAL A 712 -11.73 -5.58 29.66
CA VAL A 712 -12.51 -5.99 28.48
C VAL A 712 -13.97 -5.60 28.59
N ALA A 713 -14.62 -5.41 27.45
CA ALA A 713 -16.07 -5.19 27.34
C ALA A 713 -16.69 -6.15 26.35
N ASN A 714 -17.90 -6.62 26.67
CA ASN A 714 -18.76 -7.31 25.73
C ASN A 714 -19.59 -6.27 24.96
N ALA A 715 -19.22 -6.05 23.71
CA ALA A 715 -19.90 -5.12 22.80
C ALA A 715 -21.17 -5.71 22.17
N SER A 716 -21.38 -7.02 22.31
CA SER A 716 -22.48 -7.73 21.67
C SER A 716 -23.78 -7.75 22.49
N SER A 717 -24.86 -8.09 21.81
CA SER A 717 -26.19 -8.33 22.40
C SER A 717 -26.32 -9.69 23.11
N ARG A 718 -25.30 -10.54 23.05
CA ARG A 718 -25.29 -11.91 23.61
C ARG A 718 -24.30 -12.03 24.77
N GLU A 719 -24.49 -13.02 25.62
CA GLU A 719 -23.49 -13.35 26.65
C GLU A 719 -22.21 -13.87 25.97
N GLN A 720 -21.05 -13.38 26.40
CA GLN A 720 -19.75 -13.79 25.84
C GLN A 720 -18.87 -14.38 26.93
N THR A 721 -18.03 -15.36 26.59
CA THR A 721 -17.05 -15.95 27.52
C THR A 721 -15.65 -15.76 26.98
N VAL A 722 -14.78 -15.19 27.82
CA VAL A 722 -13.42 -14.80 27.46
C VAL A 722 -12.41 -15.45 28.39
N GLU A 723 -11.21 -15.70 27.88
CA GLU A 723 -10.11 -16.29 28.61
C GLU A 723 -8.86 -15.43 28.51
N LEU A 724 -8.03 -15.45 29.56
CA LEU A 724 -6.74 -14.77 29.58
C LEU A 724 -5.62 -15.80 29.43
N ALA A 725 -4.79 -15.65 28.42
CA ALA A 725 -3.55 -16.39 28.25
C ALA A 725 -2.35 -15.49 28.55
N VAL A 726 -1.30 -16.07 29.15
CA VAL A 726 -0.02 -15.39 29.37
C VAL A 726 1.15 -16.25 28.92
N ALA A 727 2.13 -15.61 28.29
CA ALA A 727 3.37 -16.21 27.83
C ALA A 727 4.57 -15.30 28.15
N GLY A 728 5.79 -15.73 27.81
CA GLY A 728 6.99 -14.91 28.04
C GLY A 728 7.39 -14.70 29.50
N LEU A 729 6.89 -15.53 30.44
CA LEU A 729 7.00 -15.30 31.89
C LEU A 729 8.45 -15.26 32.44
N GLY A 730 9.45 -15.69 31.69
CA GLY A 730 10.84 -15.70 32.16
C GLY A 730 10.99 -16.51 33.46
N PHE A 731 11.35 -15.83 34.56
CA PHE A 731 11.45 -16.46 35.88
C PHE A 731 10.20 -16.31 36.75
N TRP A 732 9.20 -15.56 36.29
CA TRP A 732 7.94 -15.36 37.01
C TRP A 732 7.08 -16.62 36.94
N GLN A 733 6.31 -16.86 37.99
CA GLN A 733 5.41 -18.00 38.10
C GLN A 733 3.98 -17.52 38.31
N VAL A 734 3.05 -18.10 37.55
CA VAL A 734 1.62 -17.87 37.76
C VAL A 734 1.22 -18.39 39.14
N VAL A 735 0.71 -17.50 39.99
CA VAL A 735 0.25 -17.83 41.34
C VAL A 735 -1.12 -18.51 41.28
N THR A 736 -2.02 -17.95 40.48
CA THR A 736 -3.36 -18.50 40.22
C THR A 736 -3.63 -18.42 38.73
N ALA A 737 -4.00 -19.53 38.11
CA ALA A 737 -4.37 -19.55 36.69
C ALA A 737 -5.64 -18.69 36.48
N PRO A 738 -5.68 -17.84 35.44
CA PRO A 738 -6.88 -17.09 35.12
C PRO A 738 -8.01 -18.04 34.73
N ALA A 739 -9.18 -17.84 35.32
CA ALA A 739 -10.39 -18.58 34.95
C ALA A 739 -11.10 -17.86 33.79
N PRO A 740 -11.83 -18.59 32.92
CA PRO A 740 -12.73 -17.97 31.96
C PRO A 740 -13.72 -17.04 32.65
N VAL A 741 -13.97 -15.87 32.07
CA VAL A 741 -14.92 -14.88 32.57
C VAL A 741 -16.07 -14.75 31.59
N THR A 742 -17.28 -14.91 32.12
CA THR A 742 -18.51 -14.72 31.35
C THR A 742 -19.02 -13.30 31.57
N LEU A 743 -19.24 -12.59 30.46
CA LEU A 743 -19.68 -11.21 30.40
C LEU A 743 -21.13 -11.17 29.88
N PRO A 744 -22.10 -10.62 30.64
CA PRO A 744 -23.41 -10.34 30.09
C PRO A 744 -23.32 -9.28 28.97
N PRO A 745 -24.36 -9.11 28.14
CA PRO A 745 -24.41 -8.05 27.12
C PRO A 745 -24.08 -6.68 27.74
N GLY A 746 -23.16 -5.92 27.13
CA GLY A 746 -22.69 -4.62 27.63
C GLY A 746 -21.87 -4.68 28.93
N GLY A 747 -21.55 -5.88 29.44
CA GLY A 747 -20.77 -6.07 30.65
C GLY A 747 -19.28 -5.83 30.44
N THR A 748 -18.59 -5.38 31.50
CA THR A 748 -17.14 -5.21 31.52
C THR A 748 -16.50 -6.09 32.60
N ALA A 749 -15.24 -6.48 32.42
CA ALA A 749 -14.45 -7.13 33.45
C ALA A 749 -12.96 -6.86 33.29
N ASP A 750 -12.22 -6.94 34.41
CA ASP A 750 -10.76 -7.01 34.40
C ASP A 750 -10.31 -8.47 34.45
N LEU A 751 -9.84 -8.99 33.31
CA LEU A 751 -9.17 -10.28 33.29
C LEU A 751 -7.84 -10.14 34.00
N SER A 752 -7.60 -10.90 35.06
CA SER A 752 -6.40 -10.73 35.87
C SER A 752 -5.61 -12.01 36.07
N VAL A 753 -4.29 -11.86 36.14
CA VAL A 753 -3.35 -12.93 36.49
C VAL A 753 -2.31 -12.40 37.46
N GLN A 754 -2.06 -13.16 38.52
CA GLN A 754 -1.07 -12.81 39.52
C GLN A 754 0.22 -13.61 39.28
N LEU A 755 1.35 -12.91 39.24
CA LEU A 755 2.67 -13.47 38.98
C LEU A 755 3.58 -13.27 40.20
N SER A 756 4.37 -14.29 40.55
CA SER A 756 5.36 -14.24 41.62
C SER A 756 6.79 -14.38 41.08
N PRO A 757 7.75 -13.56 41.54
CA PRO A 757 9.13 -13.58 41.05
C PRO A 757 10.01 -14.66 41.70
N GLY A 758 9.52 -15.34 42.74
CA GLY A 758 10.24 -16.45 43.39
C GLY A 758 11.62 -16.08 43.98
N GLY A 759 11.82 -14.83 44.41
CA GLY A 759 13.10 -14.36 44.96
C GLY A 759 14.13 -13.94 43.92
N ARG A 760 13.81 -14.01 42.61
CA ARG A 760 14.73 -13.63 41.53
C ARG A 760 14.52 -12.18 41.13
N ALA A 761 15.60 -11.49 40.80
CA ALA A 761 15.57 -10.13 40.32
C ALA A 761 15.81 -10.09 38.81
N GLY A 762 15.19 -9.13 38.14
CA GLY A 762 15.31 -8.92 36.70
C GLY A 762 14.06 -8.27 36.11
N TRP A 763 14.20 -7.82 34.87
CA TRP A 763 13.10 -7.37 34.02
C TRP A 763 12.57 -8.53 33.18
N THR A 764 11.26 -8.53 32.94
CA THR A 764 10.60 -9.46 32.02
C THR A 764 9.46 -8.73 31.31
N THR A 765 9.37 -8.91 29.99
CA THR A 765 8.19 -8.53 29.20
C THR A 765 7.27 -9.74 29.13
N VAL A 766 6.06 -9.62 29.66
CA VAL A 766 5.03 -10.68 29.64
C VAL A 766 4.08 -10.42 28.49
N ASP A 767 3.88 -11.43 27.64
CA ASP A 767 2.86 -11.40 26.59
C ASP A 767 1.51 -11.82 27.19
N VAL A 768 0.47 -11.02 26.93
CA VAL A 768 -0.88 -11.23 27.45
C VAL A 768 -1.84 -11.26 26.27
N GLU A 769 -2.74 -12.24 26.25
CA GLU A 769 -3.70 -12.43 25.17
C GLU A 769 -5.09 -12.74 25.73
N VAL A 770 -6.10 -12.03 25.24
CA VAL A 770 -7.51 -12.30 25.50
C VAL A 770 -8.03 -13.18 24.38
N ARG A 771 -8.65 -14.30 24.75
CA ARG A 771 -9.25 -15.26 23.81
C ARG A 771 -10.76 -15.30 23.94
N HIS A 772 -11.43 -15.41 22.80
CA HIS A 772 -12.88 -15.61 22.69
C HIS A 772 -13.14 -16.72 21.67
N GLY A 773 -13.87 -17.77 22.05
CA GLY A 773 -14.13 -18.91 21.16
C GLY A 773 -12.88 -19.65 20.65
N GLY A 774 -11.76 -19.54 21.37
CA GLY A 774 -10.46 -20.09 20.96
C GLY A 774 -9.59 -19.17 20.11
N ALA A 775 -10.13 -18.08 19.57
CA ALA A 775 -9.39 -17.07 18.80
C ALA A 775 -8.92 -15.91 19.70
N ALA A 776 -7.76 -15.32 19.39
CA ALA A 776 -7.31 -14.10 20.04
C ALA A 776 -8.17 -12.90 19.59
N VAL A 777 -8.70 -12.13 20.54
CA VAL A 777 -9.49 -10.91 20.26
C VAL A 777 -8.79 -9.62 20.69
N GLY A 778 -7.62 -9.75 21.32
CA GLY A 778 -6.75 -8.64 21.66
C GLY A 778 -5.74 -9.05 22.72
N GLY A 779 -4.84 -8.15 23.08
CA GLY A 779 -3.77 -8.46 24.00
C GLY A 779 -2.74 -7.35 24.04
N GLY A 780 -1.56 -7.66 24.57
CA GLY A 780 -0.46 -6.71 24.65
C GLY A 780 0.68 -7.22 25.52
N ARG A 781 1.75 -6.44 25.51
CA ARG A 781 2.95 -6.71 26.31
C ARG A 781 2.98 -5.84 27.55
N VAL A 782 3.32 -6.46 28.67
CA VAL A 782 3.44 -5.78 29.98
C VAL A 782 4.84 -6.00 30.53
N ASP A 783 5.55 -4.90 30.77
CA ASP A 783 6.87 -4.95 31.38
C ASP A 783 6.75 -4.96 32.91
N ILE A 784 7.43 -5.92 33.54
CA ILE A 784 7.48 -6.08 34.99
C ILE A 784 8.91 -6.27 35.47
N VAL A 785 9.22 -5.74 36.65
CA VAL A 785 10.55 -5.87 37.27
C VAL A 785 10.50 -6.43 38.68
N SER A 786 11.55 -7.17 39.03
CA SER A 786 11.73 -7.72 40.38
C SER A 786 13.12 -7.37 40.92
N GLY A 787 13.21 -7.14 42.23
CA GLY A 787 14.45 -6.74 42.92
C GLY A 787 14.88 -5.30 42.60
N GLY A 788 13.91 -4.45 42.28
CA GLY A 788 14.12 -3.09 41.79
C GLY A 788 12.82 -2.38 41.41
N ARG A 789 12.93 -1.22 40.76
CA ARG A 789 11.80 -0.43 40.24
C ARG A 789 12.13 0.14 38.86
N HIS A 790 11.13 0.27 38.00
CA HIS A 790 11.25 1.01 36.74
C HIS A 790 11.57 2.47 37.01
N VAL A 791 12.41 3.10 36.18
CA VAL A 791 12.85 4.50 36.36
C VAL A 791 11.70 5.49 36.16
N SER A 792 10.73 5.16 35.31
CA SER A 792 9.48 5.93 35.15
C SER A 792 8.63 5.98 36.41
N ASP A 793 8.83 5.09 37.39
CA ASP A 793 8.15 5.11 38.69
C ASP A 793 8.93 5.88 39.77
N TRP A 794 10.09 6.47 39.45
CA TRP A 794 10.88 7.28 40.40
C TRP A 794 10.49 8.75 40.35
N ASP A 795 10.55 9.42 41.50
CA ASP A 795 10.59 10.88 41.55
C ASP A 795 11.90 11.36 40.90
N TRP A 796 11.79 12.15 39.83
CA TRP A 796 12.95 12.74 39.17
C TRP A 796 13.35 14.01 39.91
N VAL A 797 14.65 14.15 40.18
CA VAL A 797 15.23 15.34 40.83
C VAL A 797 15.14 16.56 39.90
N SER A 798 15.36 16.34 38.61
CA SER A 798 15.19 17.33 37.55
C SER A 798 15.03 16.66 36.20
N GLU A 799 14.33 17.33 35.29
CA GLU A 799 14.21 16.97 33.89
C GLU A 799 14.53 18.17 33.00
N ALA A 800 15.16 17.89 31.87
CA ALA A 800 15.32 18.80 30.75
C ALA A 800 15.16 17.97 29.48
N ASN A 801 14.47 18.50 28.49
CA ASN A 801 14.16 17.81 27.26
C ASN A 801 14.18 18.82 26.11
N GLY A 802 14.64 18.40 24.94
CA GLY A 802 14.90 19.32 23.83
C GLY A 802 13.62 19.85 23.18
N TRP A 803 12.56 19.04 23.21
CA TRP A 803 11.25 19.33 22.67
C TRP A 803 10.21 18.59 23.53
N GLY A 804 9.15 19.27 23.95
CA GLY A 804 8.19 18.66 24.87
C GLY A 804 8.72 18.33 26.26
N PRO A 805 7.87 17.84 27.17
CA PRO A 805 8.31 17.16 28.39
C PRO A 805 8.86 15.75 28.07
N ALA A 806 9.70 15.21 28.96
CA ALA A 806 10.05 13.79 28.87
C ALA A 806 8.89 12.94 29.39
N GLU A 807 8.49 11.94 28.62
CA GLU A 807 7.28 11.17 28.84
C GLU A 807 7.54 9.90 29.64
N ARG A 808 6.66 9.60 30.59
CA ARG A 808 6.74 8.38 31.40
C ARG A 808 5.92 7.29 30.75
N ASP A 809 6.56 6.16 30.47
CA ASP A 809 5.92 4.97 29.88
C ASP A 809 5.32 5.19 28.48
N ALA A 810 5.70 6.28 27.80
CA ALA A 810 5.30 6.66 26.46
C ALA A 810 6.49 7.27 25.71
N SER A 811 6.42 7.30 24.37
CA SER A 811 7.37 7.99 23.49
C SER A 811 7.27 9.51 23.69
N ASN A 812 8.17 10.28 23.07
CA ASN A 812 8.10 11.75 23.16
C ASN A 812 7.04 12.30 22.19
N GLY A 813 5.84 12.60 22.66
CA GLY A 813 4.68 12.88 21.78
C GLY A 813 4.51 14.31 21.27
N GLU A 814 5.56 15.13 21.26
CA GLU A 814 5.58 16.57 20.93
C GLU A 814 5.41 17.51 22.13
N ASP A 815 4.45 18.44 22.11
CA ASP A 815 4.48 19.64 22.95
C ASP A 815 3.77 19.50 24.31
N GLN A 816 2.88 18.51 24.49
CA GLN A 816 1.98 18.41 25.65
C GLN A 816 2.31 17.20 26.53
N PRO A 817 2.26 17.31 27.87
CA PRO A 817 2.40 16.14 28.73
C PRO A 817 1.37 15.05 28.42
N GLY A 818 1.84 13.83 28.19
CA GLY A 818 1.03 12.63 27.95
C GLY A 818 0.44 12.51 26.54
N ASP A 819 1.01 13.21 25.55
CA ASP A 819 0.67 13.04 24.14
C ASP A 819 1.48 11.93 23.44
N GLY A 820 2.47 11.37 24.13
CA GLY A 820 3.30 10.26 23.66
C GLY A 820 2.53 8.99 23.32
N ALA A 821 2.95 8.33 22.25
CA ALA A 821 2.48 7.00 21.87
C ALA A 821 3.16 5.91 22.71
N ARG A 822 2.84 4.64 22.42
CA ARG A 822 3.53 3.51 23.05
C ARG A 822 4.93 3.39 22.44
N MET A 823 5.97 3.45 23.29
CA MET A 823 7.37 3.31 22.88
C MET A 823 7.61 2.09 22.00
N THR A 824 8.26 2.31 20.86
CA THR A 824 8.56 1.31 19.84
C THR A 824 9.96 1.46 19.30
N ILE A 825 10.77 0.40 19.34
CA ILE A 825 12.11 0.41 18.75
C ILE A 825 12.29 -0.84 17.88
N GLY A 826 12.51 -0.66 16.58
CA GLY A 826 12.69 -1.75 15.62
C GLY A 826 11.50 -2.72 15.60
N GLY A 827 10.27 -2.20 15.73
CA GLY A 827 9.01 -2.91 15.80
C GLY A 827 8.70 -3.55 17.16
N ARG A 828 9.60 -3.44 18.15
CA ARG A 828 9.36 -3.97 19.51
C ARG A 828 8.71 -2.90 20.39
N GLN A 829 7.51 -3.22 20.89
CA GLN A 829 6.78 -2.37 21.82
C GLN A 829 7.21 -2.54 23.28
N TYR A 830 7.27 -1.43 24.02
CA TYR A 830 7.57 -1.37 25.45
C TYR A 830 6.44 -0.70 26.23
N GLY A 831 6.09 -1.25 27.39
CA GLY A 831 5.03 -0.72 28.25
C GLY A 831 5.54 0.11 29.43
N LYS A 832 6.85 0.13 29.65
CA LYS A 832 7.53 0.92 30.69
C LYS A 832 8.80 1.54 30.13
N GLY A 833 9.17 2.73 30.58
CA GLY A 833 10.36 3.42 30.07
C GLY A 833 10.21 4.94 30.08
N ILE A 834 11.12 5.63 29.40
CA ILE A 834 11.10 7.09 29.29
C ILE A 834 11.34 7.50 27.84
N GLY A 835 10.35 8.14 27.23
CA GLY A 835 10.49 8.83 25.94
C GLY A 835 11.06 10.23 26.17
N ALA A 836 12.05 10.61 25.37
CA ALA A 836 12.70 11.91 25.46
C ALA A 836 13.03 12.45 24.06
N HIS A 837 13.32 13.74 23.97
CA HIS A 837 13.77 14.38 22.75
C HIS A 837 15.15 15.01 22.95
N ALA A 838 16.08 14.80 22.01
CA ALA A 838 17.41 15.37 22.14
C ALA A 838 17.41 16.92 22.05
N ALA A 839 18.29 17.64 22.77
CA ALA A 839 19.10 17.14 23.87
C ALA A 839 18.28 17.02 25.17
N SER A 840 18.40 15.90 25.88
CA SER A 840 17.68 15.65 27.14
C SER A 840 18.59 15.29 28.30
N ARG A 841 18.13 15.55 29.52
CA ARG A 841 18.80 15.18 30.77
C ARG A 841 17.80 14.96 31.90
N ILE A 842 17.74 13.73 32.39
CA ILE A 842 16.85 13.31 33.49
C ILE A 842 17.70 12.84 34.67
N VAL A 843 17.47 13.39 35.86
CA VAL A 843 18.31 13.17 37.04
C VAL A 843 17.55 12.47 38.16
N LEU A 844 18.17 11.44 38.76
CA LEU A 844 17.62 10.60 39.83
C LEU A 844 18.53 10.65 41.07
N ASP A 845 17.93 10.67 42.26
CA ASP A 845 18.66 10.45 43.52
C ASP A 845 18.59 8.97 43.91
N LEU A 846 19.70 8.27 43.76
CA LEU A 846 19.83 6.85 44.10
C LEU A 846 20.22 6.63 45.56
N ALA A 847 20.65 7.69 46.27
CA ALA A 847 21.17 7.65 47.63
C ALA A 847 22.29 6.61 47.90
N GLY A 848 22.94 6.06 46.86
CA GLY A 848 23.94 4.99 46.96
C GLY A 848 23.36 3.58 47.19
N ARG A 849 22.06 3.38 46.94
CA ARG A 849 21.33 2.14 47.29
C ARG A 849 21.13 1.17 46.13
N CYS A 850 21.38 1.63 44.92
CA CYS A 850 21.24 0.85 43.71
C CYS A 850 22.59 0.30 43.25
N SER A 851 22.54 -0.80 42.51
CA SER A 851 23.72 -1.54 42.06
C SER A 851 23.78 -1.67 40.54
N ARG A 852 22.63 -1.66 39.86
CA ARG A 852 22.55 -1.75 38.40
C ARG A 852 21.47 -0.83 37.83
N PHE A 853 21.77 -0.23 36.69
CA PHE A 853 20.82 0.41 35.79
C PHE A 853 20.78 -0.40 34.50
N GLN A 854 19.58 -0.72 34.02
CA GLN A 854 19.39 -1.55 32.83
C GLN A 854 18.22 -1.04 31.99
N THR A 855 18.34 -1.10 30.67
CA THR A 855 17.39 -0.54 29.69
C THR A 855 17.73 -1.02 28.28
N ASP A 856 16.74 -1.10 27.39
CA ASP A 856 16.98 -1.00 25.95
C ASP A 856 17.02 0.49 25.56
N ILE A 857 17.79 0.86 24.54
CA ILE A 857 17.86 2.22 23.98
C ILE A 857 17.70 2.22 22.46
N GLY A 858 17.09 3.27 21.91
CA GLY A 858 16.90 3.46 20.46
C GLY A 858 16.14 4.74 20.13
N VAL A 859 16.10 5.07 18.85
CA VAL A 859 15.18 6.10 18.32
C VAL A 859 13.80 5.45 18.19
N ASP A 860 12.74 6.14 18.55
CA ASP A 860 11.37 5.60 18.47
C ASP A 860 10.94 5.42 17.00
N ASP A 861 10.20 4.37 16.71
CA ASP A 861 9.70 4.04 15.37
C ASP A 861 8.63 5.05 14.86
N GLU A 862 8.09 5.91 15.72
CA GLU A 862 7.10 6.95 15.35
C GLU A 862 7.69 8.04 14.44
N VAL A 863 9.01 8.20 14.44
CA VAL A 863 9.72 9.16 13.60
C VAL A 863 10.36 8.50 12.39
N ALA A 864 10.29 9.18 11.25
CA ALA A 864 10.88 8.71 9.99
C ALA A 864 12.42 8.83 9.95
N GLY A 865 13.02 9.49 10.95
CA GLY A 865 14.43 9.87 10.99
C GLY A 865 14.94 10.09 12.42
N GLY A 866 15.99 10.88 12.57
CA GLY A 866 16.62 11.18 13.86
C GLY A 866 17.93 10.43 14.08
N SER A 867 18.84 11.07 14.82
CA SER A 867 20.10 10.48 15.21
C SER A 867 20.58 11.00 16.56
N VAL A 868 20.72 10.08 17.50
CA VAL A 868 21.00 10.43 18.89
C VAL A 868 22.19 9.66 19.45
N ARG A 869 22.78 10.14 20.54
CA ARG A 869 23.61 9.30 21.43
C ARG A 869 23.07 9.32 22.84
N PHE A 870 23.04 8.15 23.44
CA PHE A 870 22.65 7.93 24.82
C PHE A 870 23.88 7.94 25.71
N ARG A 871 23.80 8.62 26.85
CA ARG A 871 24.82 8.63 27.88
C ARG A 871 24.21 8.46 29.28
N VAL A 872 24.91 7.69 30.13
CA VAL A 872 24.57 7.52 31.54
C VAL A 872 25.69 8.12 32.39
N ASP A 873 25.38 9.15 33.17
CA ASP A 873 26.33 9.80 34.08
C ASP A 873 26.03 9.43 35.54
N GLY A 874 27.03 9.00 36.31
CA GLY A 874 26.95 8.78 37.76
C GLY A 874 27.82 9.77 38.52
N ASP A 875 27.22 10.53 39.46
CA ASP A 875 27.88 11.57 40.25
C ASP A 875 28.71 12.55 39.39
N GLY A 876 28.19 12.88 38.20
CA GLY A 876 28.82 13.79 37.23
C GLY A 876 29.93 13.16 36.39
N ARG A 877 30.12 11.84 36.43
CA ARG A 877 31.07 11.11 35.58
C ARG A 877 30.33 10.21 34.60
N GLU A 878 30.74 10.21 33.34
CA GLU A 878 30.22 9.26 32.35
C GLU A 878 30.54 7.82 32.76
N LEU A 879 29.50 6.99 32.84
CA LEU A 879 29.57 5.55 33.10
C LEU A 879 29.38 4.74 31.82
N TYR A 880 28.62 5.28 30.86
CA TYR A 880 28.32 4.65 29.58
C TYR A 880 27.98 5.72 28.54
N ALA A 881 28.39 5.48 27.28
CA ALA A 881 27.94 6.21 26.11
C ALA A 881 27.71 5.23 24.94
N SER A 882 26.63 5.42 24.18
CA SER A 882 26.34 4.65 22.98
C SER A 882 27.11 5.19 21.76
N PRO A 883 27.24 4.40 20.68
CA PRO A 883 27.40 4.95 19.34
C PRO A 883 26.21 5.84 18.95
N VAL A 884 26.30 6.51 17.80
CA VAL A 884 25.13 7.15 17.19
C VAL A 884 24.10 6.08 16.86
N MET A 885 22.87 6.30 17.30
CA MET A 885 21.70 5.47 17.03
C MET A 885 20.79 6.25 16.07
N THR A 886 20.21 5.58 15.09
CA THR A 886 19.28 6.15 14.09
C THR A 886 17.94 5.42 14.15
N GLY A 887 16.88 5.97 13.53
CA GLY A 887 15.57 5.30 13.44
C GLY A 887 15.62 3.89 12.85
N SER A 888 16.58 3.60 11.97
CA SER A 888 16.78 2.26 11.41
C SER A 888 17.60 1.29 12.28
N ALA A 889 18.13 1.73 13.43
CA ALA A 889 18.97 0.91 14.27
C ALA A 889 18.13 0.03 15.21
N ALA A 890 18.49 -1.26 15.31
CA ALA A 890 17.87 -2.14 16.28
C ALA A 890 18.08 -1.66 17.73
N ALA A 891 17.11 -1.97 18.60
CA ALA A 891 17.20 -1.68 20.03
C ALA A 891 18.49 -2.23 20.63
N ARG A 892 19.15 -1.42 21.47
CA ARG A 892 20.42 -1.79 22.11
C ARG A 892 20.24 -1.98 23.60
N TRP A 893 20.57 -3.18 24.09
CA TRP A 893 20.61 -3.47 25.52
C TRP A 893 21.78 -2.78 26.24
N VAL A 894 21.49 -2.17 27.38
CA VAL A 894 22.43 -1.45 28.25
C VAL A 894 22.36 -2.01 29.67
N ASP A 895 23.53 -2.31 30.26
CA ASP A 895 23.69 -2.75 31.65
C ASP A 895 24.88 -2.02 32.28
N VAL A 896 24.59 -1.11 33.21
CA VAL A 896 25.56 -0.21 33.84
C VAL A 896 25.63 -0.48 35.34
N ASP A 897 26.85 -0.64 35.86
CA ASP A 897 27.10 -0.69 37.30
C ASP A 897 26.97 0.71 37.90
N VAL A 898 26.04 0.87 38.83
CA VAL A 898 25.78 2.13 39.55
C VAL A 898 26.03 1.98 41.05
N THR A 899 26.80 0.97 41.45
CA THR A 899 27.10 0.69 42.85
C THR A 899 27.76 1.90 43.53
N GLY A 900 27.11 2.41 44.58
CA GLY A 900 27.60 3.55 45.35
C GLY A 900 27.35 4.92 44.69
N VAL A 901 26.79 4.97 43.49
CA VAL A 901 26.38 6.21 42.82
C VAL A 901 25.24 6.86 43.61
N ARG A 902 25.37 8.15 43.90
CA ARG A 902 24.33 8.90 44.62
C ARG A 902 23.37 9.58 43.67
N THR A 903 23.86 10.17 42.59
CA THR A 903 23.05 10.83 41.56
C THR A 903 23.30 10.19 40.20
N LEU A 904 22.23 9.73 39.53
CA LEU A 904 22.30 9.20 38.17
C LEU A 904 21.65 10.19 37.21
N ALA A 905 22.26 10.43 36.06
CA ALA A 905 21.65 11.19 34.97
C ALA A 905 21.58 10.35 33.69
N LEU A 906 20.40 10.32 33.08
CA LEU A 906 20.15 9.78 31.75
C LEU A 906 20.17 10.95 30.77
N VAL A 907 20.99 10.86 29.73
CA VAL A 907 21.27 11.97 28.81
C VAL A 907 21.14 11.51 27.37
N VAL A 908 20.44 12.28 26.54
CA VAL A 908 20.40 12.11 25.08
C VAL A 908 21.01 13.34 24.43
N ASP A 909 21.97 13.16 23.52
CA ASP A 909 22.54 14.22 22.67
C ASP A 909 22.15 14.03 21.19
N ASP A 910 22.22 15.13 20.43
CA ASP A 910 21.75 15.28 19.04
C ASP A 910 22.74 14.74 17.99
N ALA A 911 23.70 13.91 18.41
CA ALA A 911 24.76 13.33 17.58
C ALA A 911 25.61 14.31 16.72
N GLY A 912 25.41 15.62 16.84
CA GLY A 912 26.13 16.67 16.11
C GLY A 912 25.51 17.13 14.78
N ASN A 913 24.30 16.70 14.42
CA ASN A 913 23.57 17.14 13.20
C ASN A 913 22.30 17.95 13.49
N GLY A 914 22.08 18.36 14.74
CA GLY A 914 20.87 19.04 15.18
C GLY A 914 19.78 18.04 15.58
N ASN A 915 18.72 18.52 16.23
CA ASN A 915 17.78 17.66 16.96
C ASN A 915 16.51 17.29 16.20
N GLY A 916 16.48 17.37 14.87
CA GLY A 916 15.27 17.10 14.10
C GLY A 916 14.87 15.63 14.20
N GLN A 917 13.65 15.36 14.69
CA GLN A 917 13.09 14.00 14.86
C GLN A 917 13.87 13.11 15.84
N ASP A 918 14.57 13.69 16.81
CA ASP A 918 15.40 12.95 17.77
C ASP A 918 14.58 12.38 18.94
N HIS A 919 13.54 11.61 18.63
CA HIS A 919 12.69 10.94 19.61
C HIS A 919 13.41 9.69 20.12
N ALA A 920 13.83 9.69 21.37
CA ALA A 920 14.77 8.76 21.95
C ALA A 920 14.19 8.07 23.18
N ASP A 921 14.25 6.74 23.17
CA ASP A 921 13.64 5.89 24.19
C ASP A 921 14.67 5.27 25.14
N TRP A 922 14.44 5.45 26.43
CA TRP A 922 15.00 4.62 27.50
C TRP A 922 13.99 3.49 27.84
N ALA A 923 13.82 2.58 26.88
CA ALA A 923 12.82 1.51 26.90
C ALA A 923 13.08 0.46 27.99
N GLY A 924 12.07 0.21 28.83
CA GLY A 924 12.16 -0.76 29.93
C GLY A 924 13.09 -0.34 31.07
N ALA A 925 13.55 0.92 31.11
CA ALA A 925 14.53 1.41 32.05
C ALA A 925 14.18 1.07 33.51
N TRP A 926 15.10 0.42 34.22
CA TRP A 926 14.91 0.06 35.62
C TRP A 926 16.21 0.03 36.43
N LEU A 927 16.05 0.14 37.76
CA LEU A 927 17.15 0.16 38.72
C LEU A 927 17.02 -1.00 39.70
N ARG A 928 18.11 -1.76 39.84
CA ARG A 928 18.25 -2.79 40.87
C ARG A 928 18.74 -2.17 42.17
N CYS A 929 17.89 -2.15 43.19
CA CYS A 929 18.17 -1.49 44.46
C CYS A 929 17.92 -2.43 45.64
N ALA A 930 18.63 -2.18 46.75
CA ALA A 930 18.32 -2.87 48.00
C ALA A 930 16.93 -2.44 48.51
N PRO A 931 16.09 -3.38 48.98
CA PRO A 931 14.76 -3.04 49.50
C PRO A 931 14.82 -2.01 50.63
N ASP A 932 13.78 -1.19 50.72
CA ASP A 932 13.56 -0.15 51.75
C ASP A 932 13.54 -0.68 53.18
#